data_AF-D0NCL8-F1
#
_entry.id   AF-D0NCL8-F1
#
_cell.length_a   1.000
_cell.length_b   1.000
_cell.length_c   1.000
_cell.angle_alpha   90.00
_cell.angle_beta   90.00
_cell.angle_gamma   90.00
#
_symmetry.space_group_name_H-M   'P 1'
#
loop_
_entity.id
_entity.type
_entity.pdbx_description
1 polymer ?
#
loop_
_entity_poly.entity_id
_entity_poly.type
_entity_poly.pdbx_seq_one_letter_code
_entity_poly.pdbx_strand_id
1 'polypeptide(L)'
;MATMEELRAAGNAFFSAKDFKSAVDKYTEGLDASPSSSDLSGDDLKAVEAQRVLLWSNRAACLLQLEDFAAAEKDCTLALGVEPDNTKARYRRAQAHMGMGNMTQAFKDVHLVLQHAPSNKAAAALARQIQERVREDVHGVQKALDSIVAGVHGEKGDADVKEVLKEQEKTVEALQYLEMKSVSELASLPEEIAKREGLVVLWRAAKRLMELSESEEKERLWTILSHVASLLSILASASMALAGRTFEANNGALNSLLELLHNQVALEYEANGEVQMPIRGRKAIIRLSAFIFKYLLIAAKSDDDACVRRVLGGMLDGLRSRERVLQIAALDGLLHFISVLGEQTSMVANDDDSVAQHLKARFATLAQELGLLSLLHTTASSALPGFATTAESSSSELTGVLLSRLPLVFTQCLAHFEGDDTMLKKMVRDWCVSPVLVARATNRTQLAQGSASCLLLSALFLSNAKLALWAVQQTGNDGTAFLTRLHEFLTASRAFDDVKANTRQLQEIWVDCVASICGVEHGPACVPPALRIEIYRMLQASLDDEEDLMLRASALSIQVKLGIVEKTLELPSADGQFLMDSVFEVLASAEPVESKRREEEKAKQSKESTKKEVPRSQLFWSGVSPKERGIEALSYLITYTPVKDAFVKHAGAVASVFRVEFPSARDSSSGAQASAGFRSNVYYGIGYILHHVLTSEAAIKRKQMEGMEMTADQYEELQKALKQKSALDDGDTPESVQCRVIKLAASRDVLTTLVQLLKLSATKSENIMEMATLSALHAAEAPTVRGNLVQCGVFQALIPLALHHIAVAKSKDDKAKKSSQIQGTKISNAAGQAMAKILISTNPNLIPSSSLFSSIRPLLDLCKGEQQLLHFEALMALTNVASVSEETKARIVGEPQGLSTLQYLQFSEHELVRRAATEAICNLLPNEKVVEQVFMNDEKVRLWLAFASLEDEAEDFETARAAGGALAMVSQVPQVSWVILRQGGFKAFAAIIEEGSNVETLHRALFAMQNLFEALSSAAKDEEKAEEGTKFIEEVKQHSGKLKQKLAAHSGKDQLKEAAQACLAALEQVIG
;
A
#
# COMPACT_ATOMS: atom_id res chain seq x y z
N MET A 1 40.25 -8.01 -8.55
CA MET A 1 39.17 -7.33 -7.80
C MET A 1 39.82 -6.34 -6.86
N ALA A 2 39.28 -5.13 -6.73
CA ALA A 2 39.82 -4.13 -5.81
C ALA A 2 39.64 -4.60 -4.36
N THR A 3 40.65 -4.38 -3.53
CA THR A 3 40.61 -4.78 -2.12
C THR A 3 39.75 -3.79 -1.30
N MET A 4 39.22 -4.22 -0.14
CA MET A 4 38.43 -3.36 0.75
C MET A 4 39.17 -2.07 1.15
N GLU A 5 40.50 -2.13 1.25
CA GLU A 5 41.34 -0.97 1.58
C GLU A 5 41.43 0.05 0.44
N GLU A 6 41.52 -0.41 -0.82
CA GLU A 6 41.54 0.43 -2.01
C GLU A 6 40.20 1.16 -2.19
N LEU A 7 39.09 0.45 -1.98
CA LEU A 7 37.75 1.03 -2.06
C LEU A 7 37.49 2.04 -0.93
N ARG A 8 37.99 1.77 0.28
CA ARG A 8 37.97 2.73 1.38
C ARG A 8 38.81 3.97 1.07
N ALA A 9 39.99 3.81 0.47
CA ALA A 9 40.85 4.93 0.08
C ALA A 9 40.21 5.80 -1.01
N ALA A 10 39.57 5.17 -2.00
CA ALA A 10 38.80 5.87 -3.03
C ALA A 10 37.63 6.64 -2.42
N GLY A 11 36.85 6.02 -1.52
CA GLY A 11 35.78 6.70 -0.79
C GLY A 11 36.28 7.88 0.05
N ASN A 12 37.45 7.77 0.69
CA ASN A 12 38.07 8.88 1.42
C ASN A 12 38.47 10.03 0.50
N ALA A 13 38.97 9.75 -0.70
CA ALA A 13 39.32 10.77 -1.69
C ALA A 13 38.08 11.58 -2.13
N PHE A 14 36.96 10.89 -2.40
CA PHE A 14 35.67 11.54 -2.69
C PHE A 14 35.11 12.32 -1.49
N PHE A 15 35.28 11.80 -0.26
CA PHE A 15 34.89 12.52 0.96
C PHE A 15 35.68 13.82 1.13
N SER A 16 36.99 13.81 0.87
CA SER A 16 37.82 15.02 0.89
C SER A 16 37.46 16.00 -0.22
N ALA A 17 36.98 15.51 -1.37
CA ALA A 17 36.46 16.31 -2.46
C ALA A 17 35.04 16.87 -2.21
N LYS A 18 34.43 16.60 -1.04
CA LYS A 18 33.04 16.93 -0.67
C LYS A 18 31.96 16.29 -1.57
N ASP A 19 32.33 15.30 -2.38
CA ASP A 19 31.35 14.50 -3.12
C ASP A 19 30.89 13.33 -2.24
N PHE A 20 29.92 13.63 -1.37
CA PHE A 20 29.43 12.66 -0.39
C PHE A 20 28.63 11.52 -1.01
N LYS A 21 28.03 11.70 -2.21
CA LYS A 21 27.25 10.64 -2.87
C LYS A 21 28.17 9.58 -3.47
N SER A 22 29.17 10.01 -4.26
CA SER A 22 30.16 9.08 -4.82
C SER A 22 30.99 8.40 -3.73
N ALA A 23 31.23 9.09 -2.60
CA ALA A 23 31.85 8.48 -1.43
C ALA A 23 30.99 7.36 -0.81
N VAL A 24 29.66 7.56 -0.68
CA VAL A 24 28.73 6.52 -0.18
C VAL A 24 28.74 5.29 -1.08
N ASP A 25 28.74 5.49 -2.40
CA ASP A 25 28.75 4.40 -3.38
C ASP A 25 30.04 3.58 -3.24
N LYS A 26 31.21 4.24 -3.15
CA LYS A 26 32.49 3.56 -2.97
C LYS A 26 32.64 2.85 -1.63
N TYR A 27 32.10 3.40 -0.55
CA TYR A 27 32.06 2.68 0.73
C TYR A 27 31.10 1.49 0.69
N THR A 28 30.01 1.58 -0.08
CA THR A 28 29.06 0.47 -0.26
C THR A 28 29.66 -0.65 -1.09
N GLU A 29 30.35 -0.32 -2.20
CA GLU A 29 31.13 -1.29 -2.98
C GLU A 29 32.18 -2.00 -2.11
N GLY A 30 32.84 -1.27 -1.19
CA GLY A 30 33.78 -1.87 -0.24
C GLY A 30 33.15 -2.80 0.79
N LEU A 31 31.88 -2.58 1.16
CA LEU A 31 31.12 -3.45 2.05
C LEU A 31 30.62 -4.70 1.32
N ASP A 32 30.21 -4.56 0.06
CA ASP A 32 29.73 -5.66 -0.78
C ASP A 32 30.87 -6.59 -1.22
N ALA A 33 32.09 -6.06 -1.38
CA ALA A 33 33.31 -6.83 -1.65
C ALA A 33 33.82 -7.62 -0.43
N SER A 34 33.13 -7.55 0.71
CA SER A 34 33.57 -8.16 1.95
C SER A 34 33.22 -9.66 2.02
N PRO A 35 34.19 -10.56 2.28
CA PRO A 35 33.94 -12.00 2.31
C PRO A 35 32.94 -12.43 3.41
N SER A 36 32.06 -13.38 3.10
CA SER A 36 31.05 -13.92 4.02
C SER A 36 31.69 -14.51 5.28
N SER A 37 31.06 -14.27 6.45
CA SER A 37 31.58 -14.70 7.76
C SER A 37 31.66 -16.21 7.95
N SER A 38 31.08 -17.00 7.05
CA SER A 38 31.09 -18.47 7.06
C SER A 38 32.42 -19.10 6.63
N ASP A 39 33.28 -18.35 5.93
CA ASP A 39 34.42 -18.92 5.18
C ASP A 39 35.80 -18.56 5.78
N LEU A 40 35.83 -17.91 6.95
CA LEU A 40 37.04 -17.27 7.51
C LEU A 40 37.45 -17.82 8.88
N SER A 41 38.77 -17.88 9.12
CA SER A 41 39.36 -18.23 10.42
C SER A 41 39.19 -17.08 11.43
N GLY A 42 39.23 -17.38 12.74
CA GLY A 42 38.88 -16.42 13.79
C GLY A 42 39.73 -15.14 13.87
N ASP A 43 40.99 -15.16 13.43
CA ASP A 43 41.85 -13.97 13.40
C ASP A 43 41.68 -13.15 12.11
N ASP A 44 41.43 -13.80 10.97
CA ASP A 44 41.12 -13.13 9.70
C ASP A 44 39.74 -12.45 9.73
N LEU A 45 38.78 -13.07 10.43
CA LEU A 45 37.44 -12.52 10.62
C LEU A 45 37.49 -11.17 11.36
N LYS A 46 38.31 -11.05 12.42
CA LYS A 46 38.47 -9.79 13.17
C LYS A 46 39.07 -8.66 12.31
N ALA A 47 40.01 -8.99 11.42
CA ALA A 47 40.61 -8.00 10.53
C ALA A 47 39.61 -7.48 9.49
N VAL A 48 38.79 -8.37 8.92
CA VAL A 48 37.72 -8.01 7.98
C VAL A 48 36.62 -7.20 8.68
N GLU A 49 36.24 -7.59 9.90
CA GLU A 49 35.24 -6.87 10.72
C GLU A 49 35.72 -5.46 11.10
N ALA A 50 36.98 -5.29 11.47
CA ALA A 50 37.57 -3.97 11.73
C ALA A 50 37.53 -3.07 10.47
N GLN A 51 37.77 -3.63 9.27
CA GLN A 51 37.63 -2.88 8.02
C GLN A 51 36.17 -2.51 7.71
N ARG A 52 35.20 -3.39 8.01
CA ARG A 52 33.76 -3.07 7.88
C ARG A 52 33.35 -1.92 8.79
N VAL A 53 33.84 -1.89 10.03
CA VAL A 53 33.57 -0.81 10.98
C VAL A 53 34.04 0.53 10.44
N LEU A 54 35.24 0.59 9.85
CA LEU A 54 35.76 1.80 9.24
C LEU A 54 34.90 2.26 8.05
N LEU A 55 34.44 1.33 7.21
CA LEU A 55 33.59 1.61 6.05
C LEU A 55 32.21 2.14 6.49
N TRP A 56 31.53 1.46 7.42
CA TRP A 56 30.24 1.93 7.97
C TRP A 56 30.37 3.30 8.63
N SER A 57 31.42 3.51 9.42
CA SER A 57 31.65 4.78 10.11
C SER A 57 31.89 5.93 9.13
N ASN A 58 32.62 5.70 8.03
CA ASN A 58 32.87 6.70 7.01
C ASN A 58 31.65 6.94 6.11
N ARG A 59 30.88 5.90 5.78
CA ARG A 59 29.61 6.03 5.04
C ARG A 59 28.57 6.81 5.84
N ALA A 60 28.45 6.55 7.14
CA ALA A 60 27.59 7.32 8.04
C ALA A 60 27.97 8.82 8.08
N ALA A 61 29.26 9.15 7.99
CA ALA A 61 29.71 10.54 7.93
C ALA A 61 29.22 11.25 6.65
N CYS A 62 29.23 10.56 5.51
CA CYS A 62 28.66 11.07 4.27
C CYS A 62 27.14 11.22 4.35
N LEU A 63 26.45 10.21 4.89
CA LEU A 63 24.99 10.19 5.02
C LEU A 63 24.47 11.32 5.93
N LEU A 64 25.22 11.67 6.98
CA LEU A 64 24.93 12.84 7.81
C LEU A 64 25.02 14.17 7.04
N GLN A 65 25.94 14.29 6.09
CA GLN A 65 26.03 15.49 5.23
C GLN A 65 24.95 15.52 4.14
N LEU A 66 24.37 14.36 3.81
CA LEU A 66 23.27 14.21 2.86
C LEU A 66 21.88 14.27 3.54
N GLU A 67 21.83 14.57 4.84
CA GLU A 67 20.61 14.61 5.68
C GLU A 67 19.81 13.30 5.72
N ASP A 68 20.41 12.17 5.33
CA ASP A 68 19.81 10.84 5.50
C ASP A 68 20.15 10.28 6.88
N PHE A 69 19.48 10.84 7.89
CA PHE A 69 19.74 10.53 9.29
C PHE A 69 19.37 9.09 9.66
N ALA A 70 18.37 8.49 9.00
CA ALA A 70 17.94 7.12 9.27
C ALA A 70 18.96 6.09 8.76
N ALA A 71 19.50 6.28 7.56
CA ALA A 71 20.56 5.42 7.04
C ALA A 71 21.87 5.58 7.84
N ALA A 72 22.20 6.82 8.25
CA ALA A 72 23.38 7.11 9.06
C ALA A 72 23.31 6.44 10.46
N GLU A 73 22.13 6.42 11.09
CA GLU A 73 21.92 5.72 12.37
C GLU A 73 22.16 4.22 12.22
N LYS A 74 21.58 3.60 11.20
CA LYS A 74 21.72 2.17 10.92
C LYS A 74 23.18 1.77 10.73
N ASP A 75 23.94 2.53 9.95
CA ASP A 75 25.37 2.28 9.72
C ASP A 75 26.19 2.43 11.01
N CYS A 76 25.91 3.43 11.83
CA CYS A 76 26.59 3.59 13.11
C CYS A 76 26.24 2.47 14.10
N THR A 77 24.99 1.98 14.09
CA THR A 77 24.55 0.87 14.94
C THR A 77 25.21 -0.45 14.53
N LEU A 78 25.39 -0.70 13.23
CA LEU A 78 26.18 -1.84 12.73
C LEU A 78 27.66 -1.73 13.14
N ALA A 79 28.26 -0.55 13.01
CA ALA A 79 29.64 -0.31 13.43
C ALA A 79 29.87 -0.54 14.94
N LEU A 80 28.93 -0.07 15.77
CA LEU A 80 28.99 -0.24 17.23
C LEU A 80 28.65 -1.66 17.71
N GLY A 81 27.99 -2.47 16.87
CA GLY A 81 27.76 -3.88 17.12
C GLY A 81 29.04 -4.71 17.06
N VAL A 82 30.04 -4.26 16.30
CA VAL A 82 31.36 -4.90 16.16
C VAL A 82 32.39 -4.25 17.08
N GLU A 83 32.49 -2.90 17.08
CA GLU A 83 33.35 -2.14 17.99
C GLU A 83 32.54 -1.26 18.93
N PRO A 84 32.14 -1.77 20.11
CA PRO A 84 31.38 -1.00 21.08
C PRO A 84 32.09 0.27 21.55
N ASP A 85 33.42 0.32 21.60
CA ASP A 85 34.15 1.48 22.14
C ASP A 85 34.46 2.58 21.09
N ASN A 86 33.94 2.46 19.86
CA ASN A 86 34.25 3.40 18.79
C ASN A 86 33.59 4.79 19.00
N THR A 87 34.37 5.74 19.51
CA THR A 87 33.87 7.09 19.84
C THR A 87 33.41 7.89 18.61
N LYS A 88 33.95 7.63 17.42
CA LYS A 88 33.57 8.32 16.17
C LYS A 88 32.22 7.86 15.64
N ALA A 89 31.98 6.53 15.61
CA ALA A 89 30.69 5.97 15.21
C ALA A 89 29.59 6.41 16.17
N ARG A 90 29.86 6.39 17.48
CA ARG A 90 28.92 6.84 18.51
C ARG A 90 28.60 8.33 18.41
N TYR A 91 29.58 9.19 18.16
CA TYR A 91 29.35 10.62 17.96
C TYR A 91 28.47 10.90 16.73
N ARG A 92 28.71 10.20 15.62
CA ARG A 92 27.91 10.31 14.39
C ARG A 92 26.48 9.81 14.58
N ARG A 93 26.28 8.71 15.33
CA ARG A 93 24.94 8.24 15.70
C ARG A 93 24.18 9.27 16.53
N ALA A 94 24.86 9.96 17.43
CA ALA A 94 24.24 11.04 18.19
C ALA A 94 23.78 12.21 17.32
N GLN A 95 24.56 12.56 16.28
CA GLN A 95 24.16 13.58 15.31
C GLN A 95 22.95 13.13 14.47
N ALA A 96 22.92 11.86 14.06
CA ALA A 96 21.77 11.28 13.36
C ALA A 96 20.51 11.28 14.24
N HIS A 97 20.62 10.87 15.50
CA HIS A 97 19.52 10.92 16.47
C HIS A 97 19.02 12.35 16.71
N MET A 98 19.92 13.33 16.78
CA MET A 98 19.52 14.74 16.89
C MET A 98 18.76 15.23 15.64
N GLY A 99 19.23 14.86 14.44
CA GLY A 99 18.56 15.19 13.17
C GLY A 99 17.16 14.55 13.02
N MET A 100 16.94 13.39 13.66
CA MET A 100 15.64 12.71 13.71
C MET A 100 14.73 13.17 14.87
N GLY A 101 15.18 14.10 15.72
CA GLY A 101 14.42 14.54 16.90
C GLY A 101 14.51 13.60 18.13
N ASN A 102 15.33 12.55 18.08
CA ASN A 102 15.52 11.56 19.15
C ASN A 102 16.55 12.03 20.19
N MET A 103 16.23 13.11 20.90
CA MET A 103 17.17 13.85 21.76
C MET A 103 17.76 13.03 22.91
N THR A 104 17.02 12.07 23.47
CA THR A 104 17.47 11.28 24.61
C THR A 104 18.54 10.25 24.23
N GLN A 105 18.36 9.58 23.09
CA GLN A 105 19.37 8.66 22.55
C GLN A 105 20.60 9.44 22.07
N ALA A 106 20.39 10.62 21.45
CA ALA A 106 21.47 11.52 21.10
C ALA A 106 22.29 11.92 22.35
N PHE A 107 21.63 12.28 23.47
CA PHE A 107 22.31 12.65 24.70
C PHE A 107 23.12 11.50 25.30
N LYS A 108 22.56 10.28 25.34
CA LYS A 108 23.29 9.09 25.84
C LYS A 108 24.55 8.81 25.04
N ASP A 109 24.45 8.85 23.71
CA ASP A 109 25.59 8.60 22.84
C ASP A 109 26.64 9.70 22.98
N VAL A 110 26.26 10.99 23.04
CA VAL A 110 27.22 12.08 23.28
C VAL A 110 27.83 11.98 24.68
N HIS A 111 27.07 11.61 25.70
CA HIS A 111 27.56 11.49 27.08
C HIS A 111 28.61 10.39 27.20
N LEU A 112 28.37 9.22 26.60
CA LEU A 112 29.36 8.15 26.52
C LEU A 112 30.61 8.59 25.74
N VAL A 113 30.46 9.34 24.65
CA VAL A 113 31.61 9.93 23.92
C VAL A 113 32.42 10.85 24.83
N LEU A 114 31.77 11.66 25.68
CA LEU A 114 32.45 12.55 26.64
C LEU A 114 33.07 11.80 27.82
N GLN A 115 32.55 10.64 28.21
CA GLN A 115 33.17 9.77 29.21
C GLN A 115 34.47 9.16 28.70
N HIS A 116 34.48 8.69 27.45
CA HIS A 116 35.67 8.09 26.82
C HIS A 116 36.67 9.14 26.28
N ALA A 117 36.20 10.32 25.86
CA ALA A 117 37.01 11.40 25.32
C ALA A 117 36.61 12.77 25.91
N PRO A 118 36.95 13.05 27.18
CA PRO A 118 36.49 14.24 27.91
C PRO A 118 37.01 15.58 27.37
N SER A 119 38.04 15.57 26.53
CA SER A 119 38.61 16.78 25.88
C SER A 119 37.96 17.13 24.53
N ASN A 120 36.99 16.35 24.05
CA ASN A 120 36.37 16.56 22.74
C ASN A 120 35.39 17.76 22.74
N LYS A 121 35.87 18.91 22.26
CA LYS A 121 35.10 20.17 22.18
C LYS A 121 33.84 20.07 21.32
N ALA A 122 33.85 19.25 20.26
CA ALA A 122 32.71 19.08 19.36
C ALA A 122 31.59 18.25 20.02
N ALA A 123 31.95 17.23 20.80
CA ALA A 123 30.99 16.48 21.63
C ALA A 123 30.41 17.35 22.75
N ALA A 124 31.22 18.21 23.38
CA ALA A 124 30.74 19.12 24.43
C ALA A 124 29.82 20.23 23.90
N ALA A 125 29.98 20.66 22.65
CA ALA A 125 29.07 21.60 21.99
C ALA A 125 27.74 20.93 21.62
N LEU A 126 27.80 19.72 21.05
CA LEU A 126 26.60 18.92 20.72
C LEU A 126 25.80 18.56 21.99
N ALA A 127 26.48 18.23 23.09
CA ALA A 127 25.84 18.00 24.38
C ALA A 127 25.08 19.23 24.89
N ARG A 128 25.68 20.43 24.79
CA ARG A 128 25.02 21.69 25.18
C ARG A 128 23.82 22.01 24.31
N GLN A 129 23.92 21.82 23.00
CA GLN A 129 22.82 22.05 22.06
C GLN A 129 21.64 21.09 22.32
N ILE A 130 21.93 19.82 22.59
CA ILE A 130 20.92 18.83 22.99
C ILE A 130 20.33 19.23 24.36
N GLN A 131 21.15 19.65 25.32
CA GLN A 131 20.69 20.09 26.64
C GLN A 131 19.81 21.33 26.60
N GLU A 132 20.12 22.34 25.79
CA GLU A 132 19.29 23.55 25.64
C GLU A 132 17.92 23.22 25.04
N ARG A 133 17.91 22.38 23.98
CA ARG A 133 16.66 21.97 23.32
C ARG A 133 15.81 21.05 24.18
N VAL A 134 16.44 20.12 24.92
CA VAL A 134 15.79 19.31 25.94
C VAL A 134 15.29 20.19 27.09
N ARG A 135 16.02 21.22 27.52
CA ARG A 135 15.60 22.11 28.61
C ARG A 135 14.40 22.97 28.23
N GLU A 136 14.27 23.41 26.99
CA GLU A 136 13.09 24.13 26.49
C GLU A 136 11.83 23.24 26.48
N ASP A 137 11.94 21.99 26.03
CA ASP A 137 10.84 21.03 26.05
C ASP A 137 10.50 20.50 27.45
N VAL A 138 11.51 20.26 28.28
CA VAL A 138 11.39 19.77 29.66
C VAL A 138 10.87 20.88 30.57
N HIS A 139 11.22 22.15 30.40
CA HIS A 139 10.70 23.22 31.28
C HIS A 139 9.19 23.46 31.09
N GLY A 140 8.66 23.28 29.88
CA GLY A 140 7.22 23.31 29.61
C GLY A 140 6.47 22.12 30.20
N VAL A 141 7.04 20.91 30.10
CA VAL A 141 6.49 19.68 30.66
C VAL A 141 6.64 19.62 32.20
N GLN A 142 7.74 20.13 32.74
CA GLN A 142 8.05 20.25 34.16
C GLN A 142 7.09 21.22 34.87
N LYS A 143 6.78 22.38 34.27
CA LYS A 143 5.75 23.28 34.81
C LYS A 143 4.36 22.64 34.85
N ALA A 144 4.02 21.84 33.84
CA ALA A 144 2.75 21.10 33.79
C ALA A 144 2.70 19.98 34.85
N LEU A 145 3.79 19.19 35.00
CA LEU A 145 3.91 18.14 36.01
C LEU A 145 3.98 18.69 37.44
N ASP A 146 4.71 19.77 37.68
CA ASP A 146 4.80 20.40 39.01
C ASP A 146 3.44 21.02 39.43
N SER A 147 2.63 21.49 38.47
CA SER A 147 1.24 21.92 38.73
C SER A 147 0.32 20.75 39.07
N ILE A 148 0.53 19.57 38.49
CA ILE A 148 -0.19 18.33 38.83
C ILE A 148 0.22 17.81 40.21
N VAL A 149 1.51 17.89 40.56
CA VAL A 149 2.04 17.47 41.87
C VAL A 149 1.58 18.41 43.00
N ALA A 150 1.55 19.72 42.76
CA ALA A 150 1.08 20.70 43.74
C ALA A 150 -0.41 20.51 44.11
N GLY A 151 -1.27 20.18 43.14
CA GLY A 151 -2.69 19.91 43.39
C GLY A 151 -2.99 18.55 44.05
N VAL A 152 -2.02 17.62 44.12
CA VAL A 152 -2.20 16.25 44.64
C VAL A 152 -1.60 16.06 46.05
N HIS A 153 -0.71 16.94 46.52
CA HIS A 153 -0.06 16.85 47.84
C HIS A 153 -0.71 17.68 48.96
N GLY A 154 -1.95 18.12 48.78
CA GLY A 154 -2.76 18.73 49.85
C GLY A 154 -3.18 17.73 50.94
N GLU A 155 -2.22 17.18 51.69
CA GLU A 155 -2.50 16.55 52.99
C GLU A 155 -2.74 17.64 54.04
N LYS A 156 -3.90 18.31 53.99
CA LYS A 156 -4.52 18.97 55.14
C LYS A 156 -5.99 19.26 54.82
N GLY A 157 -6.84 18.85 55.75
CA GLY A 157 -8.28 18.68 55.56
C GLY A 157 -9.06 19.93 55.17
N ASP A 158 -10.23 19.66 54.57
CA ASP A 158 -11.41 20.54 54.45
C ASP A 158 -11.18 21.97 53.93
N ALA A 159 -10.12 22.19 53.15
CA ALA A 159 -9.93 23.44 52.43
C ALA A 159 -10.73 23.40 51.11
N ASP A 160 -11.85 24.13 51.13
CA ASP A 160 -12.68 24.65 50.05
C ASP A 160 -12.55 23.95 48.68
N VAL A 161 -13.54 23.12 48.34
CA VAL A 161 -13.71 22.45 47.04
C VAL A 161 -13.54 23.42 45.85
N LYS A 162 -13.79 24.72 46.04
CA LYS A 162 -13.57 25.78 45.04
C LYS A 162 -12.10 26.07 44.69
N GLU A 163 -11.16 25.89 45.61
CA GLU A 163 -9.72 26.05 45.32
C GLU A 163 -9.18 24.86 44.53
N VAL A 164 -9.62 23.65 44.89
CA VAL A 164 -9.32 22.41 44.15
C VAL A 164 -9.86 22.49 42.70
N LEU A 165 -11.06 23.06 42.50
CA LEU A 165 -11.66 23.25 41.17
C LEU A 165 -10.93 24.29 40.31
N LYS A 166 -10.36 25.35 40.90
CA LYS A 166 -9.52 26.34 40.20
C LYS A 166 -8.16 25.79 39.79
N GLU A 167 -7.60 24.87 40.57
CA GLU A 167 -6.39 24.14 40.19
C GLU A 167 -6.68 23.11 39.08
N GLN A 168 -7.88 22.53 39.04
CA GLN A 168 -8.31 21.60 37.99
C GLN A 168 -8.44 22.26 36.59
N GLU A 169 -8.82 23.54 36.46
CA GLU A 169 -8.83 24.27 35.17
C GLU A 169 -7.43 24.37 34.53
N LYS A 170 -6.41 24.70 35.34
CA LYS A 170 -5.00 24.72 34.90
C LYS A 170 -4.49 23.32 34.56
N THR A 171 -5.01 22.31 35.26
CA THR A 171 -4.70 20.90 35.00
C THR A 171 -5.27 20.46 33.66
N VAL A 172 -6.50 20.87 33.30
CA VAL A 172 -7.10 20.61 31.98
C VAL A 172 -6.35 21.30 30.86
N GLU A 173 -5.95 22.57 31.03
CA GLU A 173 -5.11 23.28 30.04
C GLU A 173 -3.74 22.60 29.85
N ALA A 174 -3.13 22.11 30.92
CA ALA A 174 -1.87 21.37 30.87
C ALA A 174 -2.02 20.00 30.18
N LEU A 175 -3.14 19.28 30.42
CA LEU A 175 -3.46 18.02 29.76
C LEU A 175 -3.77 18.22 28.27
N GLN A 176 -4.47 19.30 27.91
CA GLN A 176 -4.72 19.70 26.52
C GLN A 176 -3.43 20.12 25.79
N TYR A 177 -2.52 20.82 26.48
CA TYR A 177 -1.20 21.16 25.96
C TYR A 177 -0.35 19.91 25.67
N LEU A 178 -0.42 18.89 26.54
CA LEU A 178 0.23 17.59 26.31
C LEU A 178 -0.42 16.79 25.17
N GLU A 179 -1.74 16.90 24.97
CA GLU A 179 -2.46 16.28 23.84
C GLU A 179 -2.17 16.95 22.48
N MET A 180 -1.78 18.23 22.45
CA MET A 180 -1.47 18.98 21.21
C MET A 180 -0.09 18.67 20.61
N LYS A 181 0.84 18.08 21.38
CA LYS A 181 2.17 17.66 20.88
C LYS A 181 2.09 16.29 20.17
N SER A 182 2.92 16.09 19.14
CA SER A 182 2.83 14.92 18.26
C SER A 182 3.30 13.61 18.94
N VAL A 183 2.79 12.45 18.48
CA VAL A 183 3.12 11.10 19.01
C VAL A 183 4.64 10.82 18.98
N SER A 184 5.37 11.37 18.00
CA SER A 184 6.84 11.27 17.91
C SER A 184 7.58 12.11 18.96
N GLU A 185 7.03 13.25 19.36
CA GLU A 185 7.62 14.09 20.42
C GLU A 185 7.36 13.46 21.81
N LEU A 186 6.14 12.96 22.05
CA LEU A 186 5.75 12.22 23.26
C LEU A 186 6.48 10.88 23.46
N ALA A 187 6.94 10.24 22.38
CA ALA A 187 7.72 9.00 22.44
C ALA A 187 9.21 9.20 22.81
N SER A 188 9.71 10.45 22.78
CA SER A 188 11.10 10.80 23.15
C SER A 188 11.26 11.29 24.60
N LEU A 189 10.18 11.82 25.17
CA LEU A 189 9.96 12.18 26.59
C LEU A 189 9.93 11.03 27.63
N PRO A 190 9.72 9.73 27.32
CA PRO A 190 9.50 8.69 28.31
C PRO A 190 10.69 8.45 29.24
N GLU A 191 11.93 8.69 28.85
CA GLU A 191 13.09 8.32 29.70
C GLU A 191 13.37 9.30 30.85
N GLU A 192 12.99 10.57 30.74
CA GLU A 192 13.04 11.51 31.87
C GLU A 192 11.78 11.47 32.74
N ILE A 193 10.60 11.24 32.14
CA ILE A 193 9.34 11.00 32.86
C ILE A 193 9.37 9.64 33.59
N ALA A 194 10.01 8.62 33.00
CA ALA A 194 10.29 7.32 33.63
C ALA A 194 11.22 7.45 34.85
N LYS A 195 12.26 8.29 34.76
CA LYS A 195 13.19 8.52 35.86
C LYS A 195 12.54 9.19 37.08
N ARG A 196 11.35 9.79 36.92
CA ARG A 196 10.61 10.49 37.98
C ARG A 196 9.23 9.91 38.29
N GLU A 197 8.97 8.64 37.93
CA GLU A 197 7.70 7.95 38.18
C GLU A 197 6.43 8.61 37.59
N GLY A 198 6.51 9.39 36.51
CA GLY A 198 5.37 10.17 36.00
C GLY A 198 4.12 9.35 35.63
N LEU A 199 4.31 8.10 35.19
CA LEU A 199 3.21 7.16 34.90
C LEU A 199 2.51 6.69 36.20
N VAL A 200 3.26 6.58 37.30
CA VAL A 200 2.74 6.28 38.64
C VAL A 200 1.99 7.49 39.20
N VAL A 201 2.46 8.72 38.92
CA VAL A 201 1.79 9.96 39.33
C VAL A 201 0.46 10.13 38.61
N LEU A 202 0.41 9.95 37.29
CA LEU A 202 -0.83 9.96 36.51
C LEU A 202 -1.81 8.88 36.99
N TRP A 203 -1.29 7.72 37.37
CA TRP A 203 -2.08 6.64 37.97
C TRP A 203 -2.64 6.99 39.36
N ARG A 204 -1.82 7.55 40.27
CA ARG A 204 -2.28 8.02 41.59
C ARG A 204 -3.32 9.13 41.47
N ALA A 205 -3.13 10.05 40.51
CA ALA A 205 -4.09 11.11 40.21
C ALA A 205 -5.41 10.54 39.71
N ALA A 206 -5.37 9.59 38.76
CA ALA A 206 -6.58 8.88 38.33
C ALA A 206 -7.28 8.20 39.51
N LYS A 207 -6.55 7.48 40.37
CA LYS A 207 -7.11 6.80 41.55
C LYS A 207 -7.79 7.77 42.53
N ARG A 208 -7.16 8.91 42.81
CA ARG A 208 -7.72 9.92 43.72
C ARG A 208 -8.97 10.60 43.15
N LEU A 209 -8.98 10.88 41.84
CA LEU A 209 -10.17 11.39 41.15
C LEU A 209 -11.33 10.40 41.18
N MET A 210 -11.05 9.08 41.18
CA MET A 210 -12.07 8.04 41.36
C MET A 210 -12.64 8.02 42.78
N GLU A 211 -11.79 8.15 43.80
CA GLU A 211 -12.22 8.17 45.22
C GLU A 211 -13.13 9.37 45.55
N LEU A 212 -13.03 10.46 44.78
CA LEU A 212 -13.82 11.68 44.93
C LEU A 212 -15.14 11.65 44.13
N SER A 213 -15.49 10.54 43.48
CA SER A 213 -16.63 10.43 42.55
C SER A 213 -18.03 10.46 43.19
N GLU A 214 -18.12 10.55 44.52
CA GLU A 214 -19.40 10.71 45.25
C GLU A 214 -19.89 12.17 45.36
N SER A 215 -19.15 13.16 44.84
CA SER A 215 -19.45 14.60 44.95
C SER A 215 -20.39 15.16 43.85
N GLU A 216 -21.03 16.32 44.10
CA GLU A 216 -22.01 16.99 43.23
C GLU A 216 -21.48 17.41 41.83
N GLU A 217 -20.16 17.37 41.57
CA GLU A 217 -19.54 17.76 40.28
C GLU A 217 -18.99 16.57 39.45
N LYS A 218 -19.74 15.46 39.38
CA LYS A 218 -19.37 14.23 38.63
C LYS A 218 -18.90 14.48 37.18
N GLU A 219 -19.57 15.35 36.44
CA GLU A 219 -19.35 15.55 34.99
C GLU A 219 -17.93 16.08 34.65
N ARG A 220 -17.39 16.98 35.49
CA ARG A 220 -16.05 17.55 35.30
C ARG A 220 -14.95 16.55 35.66
N LEU A 221 -15.13 15.82 36.75
CA LEU A 221 -14.21 14.76 37.18
C LEU A 221 -14.08 13.66 36.12
N TRP A 222 -15.19 13.29 35.46
CA TRP A 222 -15.17 12.31 34.37
C TRP A 222 -14.47 12.81 33.10
N THR A 223 -14.59 14.09 32.79
CA THR A 223 -13.89 14.71 31.65
C THR A 223 -12.38 14.70 31.89
N ILE A 224 -11.94 15.02 33.10
CA ILE A 224 -10.52 14.97 33.50
C ILE A 224 -10.01 13.52 33.46
N LEU A 225 -10.79 12.56 33.95
CA LEU A 225 -10.45 11.14 33.89
C LEU A 225 -10.30 10.64 32.44
N SER A 226 -11.14 11.13 31.52
CA SER A 226 -11.06 10.82 30.08
C SER A 226 -9.73 11.29 29.45
N HIS A 227 -9.26 12.49 29.79
CA HIS A 227 -7.98 13.02 29.33
C HIS A 227 -6.79 12.26 29.94
N VAL A 228 -6.86 11.96 31.25
CA VAL A 228 -5.83 11.17 31.95
C VAL A 228 -5.73 9.76 31.37
N ALA A 229 -6.85 9.11 31.08
CA ALA A 229 -6.88 7.79 30.42
C ALA A 229 -6.27 7.83 29.01
N SER A 230 -6.51 8.92 28.27
CA SER A 230 -5.97 9.12 26.92
C SER A 230 -4.45 9.26 26.96
N LEU A 231 -3.92 10.05 27.88
CA LEU A 231 -2.48 10.23 28.08
C LEU A 231 -1.80 8.97 28.61
N LEU A 232 -2.43 8.26 29.56
CA LEU A 232 -1.95 6.96 30.01
C LEU A 232 -1.85 5.98 28.84
N SER A 233 -2.84 5.95 27.94
CA SER A 233 -2.81 5.13 26.72
C SER A 233 -1.72 5.53 25.72
N ILE A 234 -1.40 6.81 25.59
CA ILE A 234 -0.35 7.31 24.68
C ILE A 234 1.05 7.04 25.25
N LEU A 235 1.26 7.26 26.54
CA LEU A 235 2.54 7.00 27.22
C LEU A 235 2.84 5.51 27.30
N ALA A 236 1.79 4.72 27.53
CA ALA A 236 1.79 3.29 27.38
C ALA A 236 2.31 2.84 26.01
N SER A 237 1.65 3.27 24.91
CA SER A 237 2.03 2.86 23.55
C SER A 237 3.45 3.28 23.17
N ALA A 238 3.99 4.32 23.81
CA ALA A 238 5.36 4.78 23.62
C ALA A 238 6.44 3.90 24.29
N SER A 239 6.17 3.25 25.43
CA SER A 239 7.18 2.39 26.10
C SER A 239 6.59 1.24 26.93
N MET A 240 6.70 0.03 26.41
CA MET A 240 6.18 -1.19 27.06
C MET A 240 6.95 -1.58 28.34
N ALA A 241 8.25 -1.32 28.41
CA ALA A 241 9.08 -1.66 29.57
C ALA A 241 8.78 -0.78 30.79
N LEU A 242 8.41 0.49 30.56
CA LEU A 242 8.08 1.43 31.64
C LEU A 242 6.71 1.15 32.25
N ALA A 243 5.71 0.98 31.39
CA ALA A 243 4.38 0.54 31.81
C ALA A 243 4.46 -0.74 32.65
N GLY A 244 5.37 -1.63 32.28
CA GLY A 244 5.52 -2.87 32.97
C GLY A 244 5.95 -2.76 34.42
N ARG A 245 7.02 -2.02 34.66
CA ARG A 245 7.50 -1.76 36.02
C ARG A 245 6.45 -1.07 36.88
N THR A 246 5.57 -0.24 36.29
CA THR A 246 4.49 0.41 37.04
C THR A 246 3.35 -0.52 37.43
N PHE A 247 3.06 -1.56 36.63
CA PHE A 247 2.07 -2.59 36.97
C PHE A 247 2.64 -3.63 37.94
N GLU A 248 3.90 -4.03 37.79
CA GLU A 248 4.62 -4.88 38.75
C GLU A 248 4.75 -4.22 40.14
N ALA A 249 4.99 -2.91 40.19
CA ALA A 249 5.08 -2.16 41.45
C ALA A 249 3.73 -1.97 42.17
N ASN A 250 2.60 -2.17 41.49
CA ASN A 250 1.27 -2.01 42.05
C ASN A 250 0.35 -3.19 41.65
N ASN A 251 0.49 -4.33 42.34
CA ASN A 251 -0.41 -5.48 42.16
C ASN A 251 -1.91 -5.14 42.34
N GLY A 252 -2.23 -4.10 43.12
CA GLY A 252 -3.60 -3.59 43.29
C GLY A 252 -4.06 -2.65 42.16
N ALA A 253 -3.16 -2.06 41.36
CA ALA A 253 -3.54 -1.14 40.30
C ALA A 253 -4.31 -1.83 39.18
N LEU A 254 -3.92 -3.06 38.84
CA LEU A 254 -4.63 -3.88 37.87
C LEU A 254 -6.04 -4.22 38.38
N ASN A 255 -6.18 -4.59 39.66
CA ASN A 255 -7.48 -4.86 40.28
C ASN A 255 -8.34 -3.59 40.38
N SER A 256 -7.77 -2.42 40.70
CA SER A 256 -8.49 -1.14 40.72
C SER A 256 -8.83 -0.61 39.32
N LEU A 257 -8.07 -0.97 38.27
CA LEU A 257 -8.40 -0.70 36.86
C LEU A 257 -9.49 -1.62 36.34
N LEU A 258 -9.45 -2.89 36.74
CA LEU A 258 -10.52 -3.85 36.47
C LEU A 258 -11.77 -3.49 37.28
N GLU A 259 -11.64 -3.02 38.53
CA GLU A 259 -12.72 -2.41 39.31
C GLU A 259 -13.15 -1.07 38.73
N LEU A 260 -12.32 -0.28 38.06
CA LEU A 260 -12.77 0.91 37.32
C LEU A 260 -13.62 0.47 36.11
N LEU A 261 -13.16 -0.53 35.37
CA LEU A 261 -13.92 -1.18 34.30
C LEU A 261 -15.21 -1.85 34.81
N HIS A 262 -15.25 -2.31 36.07
CA HIS A 262 -16.40 -3.00 36.67
C HIS A 262 -17.36 -2.05 37.41
N ASN A 263 -16.84 -1.05 38.13
CA ASN A 263 -17.59 -0.05 38.89
C ASN A 263 -18.08 1.11 38.01
N GLN A 264 -17.44 1.42 36.87
CA GLN A 264 -18.09 2.28 35.85
C GLN A 264 -19.34 1.62 35.29
N VAL A 265 -19.32 0.29 35.15
CA VAL A 265 -20.46 -0.52 34.71
C VAL A 265 -21.52 -0.61 35.81
N ALA A 266 -21.13 -0.56 37.08
CA ALA A 266 -22.04 -0.64 38.22
C ALA A 266 -22.63 0.73 38.65
N LEU A 267 -21.89 1.84 38.58
CA LEU A 267 -22.31 3.18 39.05
C LEU A 267 -23.16 3.96 38.02
N GLU A 268 -23.11 3.61 36.74
CA GLU A 268 -24.10 4.08 35.75
C GLU A 268 -25.49 3.44 35.98
N TYR A 269 -25.59 2.43 36.85
CA TYR A 269 -26.83 1.68 37.13
C TYR A 269 -27.75 2.34 38.18
N GLU A 270 -27.26 3.30 38.98
CA GLU A 270 -28.05 3.95 40.05
C GLU A 270 -28.49 5.39 39.75
N ALA A 271 -27.97 6.04 38.71
CA ALA A 271 -28.31 7.44 38.42
C ALA A 271 -29.30 7.56 37.25
N ASN A 272 -30.55 7.83 37.59
CA ASN A 272 -31.63 8.20 36.69
C ASN A 272 -31.18 9.22 35.62
N GLY A 273 -31.17 8.80 34.35
CA GLY A 273 -31.64 9.61 33.23
C GLY A 273 -30.67 10.55 32.53
N GLU A 274 -29.67 11.16 33.18
CA GLU A 274 -28.72 12.05 32.48
C GLU A 274 -27.31 11.98 33.08
N VAL A 275 -26.33 11.77 32.19
CA VAL A 275 -24.90 12.18 32.18
C VAL A 275 -24.05 11.06 31.52
N GLN A 276 -23.71 11.26 30.24
CA GLN A 276 -22.86 10.36 29.44
C GLN A 276 -21.38 10.76 29.56
N MET A 277 -20.52 9.80 29.86
CA MET A 277 -19.07 9.91 29.63
C MET A 277 -18.76 10.24 28.15
N PRO A 278 -17.87 11.21 27.82
CA PRO A 278 -17.52 11.54 26.43
C PRO A 278 -16.94 10.34 25.66
N ILE A 279 -17.28 10.21 24.36
CA ILE A 279 -16.79 9.13 23.46
C ILE A 279 -15.26 8.97 23.50
N ARG A 280 -14.52 10.05 23.77
CA ARG A 280 -13.06 10.06 23.92
C ARG A 280 -12.58 9.24 25.12
N GLY A 281 -13.24 9.35 26.28
CA GLY A 281 -12.91 8.59 27.48
C GLY A 281 -13.16 7.10 27.31
N ARG A 282 -14.25 6.75 26.62
CA ARG A 282 -14.56 5.35 26.26
C ARG A 282 -13.49 4.73 25.36
N LYS A 283 -13.02 5.46 24.33
CA LYS A 283 -11.92 5.03 23.46
C LYS A 283 -10.58 4.91 24.20
N ALA A 284 -10.33 5.81 25.15
CA ALA A 284 -9.12 5.79 25.96
C ALA A 284 -9.07 4.56 26.89
N ILE A 285 -10.20 4.21 27.52
CA ILE A 285 -10.32 3.01 28.35
C ILE A 285 -10.12 1.73 27.52
N ILE A 286 -10.66 1.67 26.29
CA ILE A 286 -10.45 0.56 25.35
C ILE A 286 -8.98 0.42 24.93
N ARG A 287 -8.28 1.54 24.69
CA ARG A 287 -6.85 1.50 24.35
C ARG A 287 -5.99 1.15 25.56
N LEU A 288 -6.38 1.60 26.75
CA LEU A 288 -5.71 1.28 28.00
C LEU A 288 -5.86 -0.21 28.34
N SER A 289 -7.04 -0.80 28.15
CA SER A 289 -7.26 -2.23 28.33
C SER A 289 -6.48 -3.05 27.29
N ALA A 290 -6.55 -2.69 26.02
CA ALA A 290 -5.73 -3.30 24.96
C ALA A 290 -4.22 -3.27 25.27
N PHE A 291 -3.74 -2.17 25.85
CA PHE A 291 -2.34 -1.99 26.20
C PHE A 291 -1.90 -2.74 27.47
N ILE A 292 -2.72 -2.73 28.53
CA ILE A 292 -2.47 -3.49 29.77
C ILE A 292 -2.28 -4.97 29.42
N PHE A 293 -3.07 -5.47 28.46
CA PHE A 293 -2.98 -6.85 28.00
C PHE A 293 -1.74 -7.10 27.14
N LYS A 294 -1.36 -6.16 26.26
CA LYS A 294 -0.09 -6.21 25.51
C LYS A 294 1.12 -6.33 26.45
N TYR A 295 1.10 -5.60 27.57
CA TYR A 295 2.13 -5.71 28.59
C TYR A 295 2.11 -7.07 29.30
N LEU A 296 0.94 -7.58 29.71
CA LEU A 296 0.83 -8.88 30.39
C LEU A 296 1.27 -10.07 29.51
N LEU A 297 1.09 -9.98 28.19
CA LEU A 297 1.62 -10.94 27.22
C LEU A 297 3.15 -10.88 27.09
N ILE A 298 3.75 -9.69 27.19
CA ILE A 298 5.20 -9.48 27.10
C ILE A 298 5.90 -9.76 28.42
N ALA A 299 5.22 -9.55 29.54
CA ALA A 299 5.64 -9.94 30.89
C ALA A 299 5.59 -11.47 31.10
N ALA A 300 5.11 -12.24 30.12
CA ALA A 300 5.17 -13.70 30.09
C ALA A 300 6.59 -14.26 29.87
N LYS A 301 7.59 -13.64 30.50
CA LYS A 301 8.71 -14.38 31.12
C LYS A 301 8.36 -14.88 32.53
N SER A 302 7.17 -14.55 33.04
CA SER A 302 6.62 -15.13 34.28
C SER A 302 5.51 -16.13 33.94
N ASP A 303 5.59 -17.33 34.54
CA ASP A 303 4.63 -18.45 34.42
C ASP A 303 3.24 -18.16 35.04
N ASP A 304 2.80 -16.90 35.12
CA ASP A 304 1.63 -16.51 35.91
C ASP A 304 0.31 -16.56 35.11
N ASP A 305 -0.13 -17.79 34.83
CA ASP A 305 -1.42 -18.15 34.21
C ASP A 305 -2.64 -17.46 34.86
N ALA A 306 -2.53 -17.10 36.15
CA ALA A 306 -3.61 -16.46 36.90
C ALA A 306 -3.88 -15.01 36.45
N CYS A 307 -2.89 -14.31 35.90
CA CYS A 307 -3.07 -12.94 35.45
C CYS A 307 -3.77 -12.90 34.09
N VAL A 308 -3.33 -13.70 33.12
CA VAL A 308 -3.95 -13.83 31.79
C VAL A 308 -5.40 -14.31 31.91
N ARG A 309 -5.67 -15.29 32.80
CA ARG A 309 -7.04 -15.75 33.10
C ARG A 309 -7.94 -14.67 33.68
N ARG A 310 -7.45 -13.84 34.63
CA ARG A 310 -8.24 -12.73 35.21
C ARG A 310 -8.61 -11.66 34.19
N VAL A 311 -7.72 -11.44 33.25
CA VAL A 311 -7.73 -10.37 32.26
C VAL A 311 -8.63 -10.76 31.07
N LEU A 312 -8.46 -11.97 30.51
CA LEU A 312 -9.47 -12.57 29.63
C LEU A 312 -10.83 -12.72 30.33
N GLY A 313 -10.84 -13.11 31.61
CA GLY A 313 -12.03 -13.17 32.45
C GLY A 313 -12.80 -11.85 32.50
N GLY A 314 -12.10 -10.73 32.74
CA GLY A 314 -12.72 -9.39 32.74
C GLY A 314 -13.28 -8.97 31.38
N MET A 315 -12.62 -9.30 30.27
CA MET A 315 -13.17 -9.07 28.92
C MET A 315 -14.42 -9.92 28.66
N LEU A 316 -14.42 -11.18 29.11
CA LEU A 316 -15.57 -12.08 29.01
C LEU A 316 -16.72 -11.63 29.91
N ASP A 317 -16.44 -11.08 31.09
CA ASP A 317 -17.47 -10.51 31.95
C ASP A 317 -18.09 -9.24 31.32
N GLY A 318 -17.30 -8.47 30.56
CA GLY A 318 -17.80 -7.40 29.68
C GLY A 318 -18.74 -7.91 28.58
N LEU A 319 -18.44 -9.07 27.98
CA LEU A 319 -19.33 -9.72 27.01
C LEU A 319 -20.61 -10.33 27.64
N ARG A 320 -20.54 -10.71 28.92
CA ARG A 320 -21.69 -11.20 29.72
C ARG A 320 -22.60 -10.08 30.20
N SER A 321 -22.14 -8.82 30.13
CA SER A 321 -22.93 -7.65 30.52
C SER A 321 -24.19 -7.50 29.65
N ARG A 322 -25.22 -6.84 30.19
CA ARG A 322 -26.45 -6.50 29.45
C ARG A 322 -26.28 -5.28 28.53
N GLU A 323 -25.26 -4.47 28.72
CA GLU A 323 -25.07 -3.24 27.94
C GLU A 323 -24.30 -3.46 26.63
N ARG A 324 -24.87 -2.97 25.52
CA ARG A 324 -24.31 -3.13 24.18
C ARG A 324 -22.95 -2.45 24.00
N VAL A 325 -22.71 -1.32 24.65
CA VAL A 325 -21.44 -0.57 24.54
C VAL A 325 -20.28 -1.37 25.14
N LEU A 326 -20.52 -2.06 26.26
CA LEU A 326 -19.51 -2.91 26.92
C LEU A 326 -19.23 -4.17 26.12
N GLN A 327 -20.28 -4.77 25.56
CA GLN A 327 -20.12 -5.90 24.65
C GLN A 327 -19.26 -5.51 23.43
N ILE A 328 -19.50 -4.35 22.80
CA ILE A 328 -18.68 -3.83 21.69
C ILE A 328 -17.23 -3.57 22.13
N ALA A 329 -17.04 -2.92 23.28
CA ALA A 329 -15.72 -2.62 23.82
C ALA A 329 -14.90 -3.89 24.11
N ALA A 330 -15.56 -4.93 24.65
CA ALA A 330 -14.94 -6.22 24.88
C ALA A 330 -14.56 -6.93 23.57
N LEU A 331 -15.40 -6.85 22.53
CA LEU A 331 -15.08 -7.40 21.20
C LEU A 331 -13.92 -6.65 20.53
N ASP A 332 -13.90 -5.32 20.56
CA ASP A 332 -12.81 -4.53 20.00
C ASP A 332 -11.49 -4.81 20.75
N GLY A 333 -11.55 -5.01 22.07
CA GLY A 333 -10.42 -5.47 22.88
C GLY A 333 -9.91 -6.85 22.47
N LEU A 334 -10.82 -7.80 22.23
CA LEU A 334 -10.48 -9.14 21.72
C LEU A 334 -9.89 -9.11 20.30
N LEU A 335 -10.44 -8.30 19.39
CA LEU A 335 -9.91 -8.13 18.03
C LEU A 335 -8.47 -7.61 18.05
N HIS A 336 -8.21 -6.59 18.87
CA HIS A 336 -6.87 -6.04 19.01
C HIS A 336 -5.90 -7.08 19.60
N PHE A 337 -6.35 -7.83 20.60
CA PHE A 337 -5.59 -8.94 21.18
C PHE A 337 -5.20 -9.98 20.10
N ILE A 338 -6.15 -10.43 19.29
CA ILE A 338 -5.91 -11.45 18.26
C ILE A 338 -4.99 -10.90 17.14
N SER A 339 -5.15 -9.62 16.76
CA SER A 339 -4.30 -8.96 15.77
C SER A 339 -2.84 -8.86 16.22
N VAL A 340 -2.60 -8.52 17.48
CA VAL A 340 -1.24 -8.40 18.05
C VAL A 340 -0.56 -9.76 18.15
N LEU A 341 -1.30 -10.83 18.46
CA LEU A 341 -0.77 -12.20 18.37
C LEU A 341 -0.31 -12.55 16.95
N GLY A 342 -1.02 -12.06 15.93
CA GLY A 342 -0.64 -12.21 14.52
C GLY A 342 0.54 -11.36 14.05
N GLU A 343 0.73 -10.15 14.59
CA GLU A 343 1.88 -9.28 14.26
C GLU A 343 3.21 -9.77 14.88
N GLN A 344 3.16 -10.38 16.07
CA GLN A 344 4.36 -10.94 16.71
C GLN A 344 4.89 -12.19 15.97
N THR A 345 4.02 -12.96 15.31
CA THR A 345 4.44 -14.07 14.44
C THR A 345 5.27 -13.63 13.23
N SER A 346 5.15 -12.38 12.76
CA SER A 346 5.92 -11.91 11.59
C SER A 346 7.26 -11.27 11.97
N MET A 347 7.43 -10.79 13.21
CA MET A 347 8.67 -10.12 13.65
C MET A 347 9.71 -11.07 14.27
N VAL A 348 9.31 -12.25 14.75
CA VAL A 348 10.19 -13.21 15.45
C VAL A 348 10.70 -14.34 14.52
N ALA A 349 10.55 -14.18 13.20
CA ALA A 349 11.02 -15.16 12.20
C ALA A 349 12.56 -15.36 12.15
N ASN A 350 13.32 -14.73 13.04
CA ASN A 350 14.71 -15.08 13.30
C ASN A 350 14.78 -15.84 14.64
N ASP A 351 14.84 -17.17 14.54
CA ASP A 351 15.20 -18.20 15.54
C ASP A 351 14.18 -18.76 16.57
N ASP A 352 12.96 -18.23 16.77
CA ASP A 352 12.04 -18.76 17.83
C ASP A 352 10.60 -19.10 17.34
N ASP A 353 10.48 -19.91 16.29
CA ASP A 353 9.18 -20.47 15.81
C ASP A 353 8.40 -21.23 16.93
N SER A 354 9.10 -21.74 17.95
CA SER A 354 8.49 -22.48 19.06
C SER A 354 7.65 -21.60 19.99
N VAL A 355 8.05 -20.35 20.21
CA VAL A 355 7.40 -19.44 21.18
C VAL A 355 6.06 -18.96 20.63
N ALA A 356 6.00 -18.64 19.33
CA ALA A 356 4.78 -18.21 18.69
C ALA A 356 3.75 -19.34 18.57
N GLN A 357 4.19 -20.57 18.24
CA GLN A 357 3.32 -21.75 18.25
C GLN A 357 2.82 -22.08 19.66
N HIS A 358 3.68 -21.95 20.68
CA HIS A 358 3.30 -22.15 22.08
C HIS A 358 2.25 -21.13 22.55
N LEU A 359 2.39 -19.85 22.18
CA LEU A 359 1.40 -18.82 22.49
C LEU A 359 0.04 -19.06 21.81
N LYS A 360 0.04 -19.51 20.54
CA LYS A 360 -1.19 -19.88 19.82
C LYS A 360 -1.91 -21.06 20.50
N ALA A 361 -1.17 -22.12 20.83
CA ALA A 361 -1.72 -23.28 21.53
C ALA A 361 -2.28 -22.90 22.92
N ARG A 362 -1.57 -22.02 23.64
CA ARG A 362 -1.97 -21.55 24.97
C ARG A 362 -3.25 -20.69 24.91
N PHE A 363 -3.37 -19.79 23.94
CA PHE A 363 -4.63 -19.04 23.73
C PHE A 363 -5.79 -19.97 23.36
N ALA A 364 -5.57 -20.95 22.49
CA ALA A 364 -6.57 -21.94 22.11
C ALA A 364 -7.14 -22.69 23.33
N THR A 365 -6.27 -23.14 24.25
CA THR A 365 -6.69 -23.81 25.49
C THR A 365 -7.49 -22.88 26.42
N LEU A 366 -7.04 -21.64 26.63
CA LEU A 366 -7.72 -20.67 27.48
C LEU A 366 -9.10 -20.24 26.94
N ALA A 367 -9.19 -20.02 25.62
CA ALA A 367 -10.45 -19.68 24.95
C ALA A 367 -11.50 -20.80 25.11
N GLN A 368 -11.04 -22.05 25.17
CA GLN A 368 -11.88 -23.22 25.42
C GLN A 368 -12.29 -23.33 26.90
N GLU A 369 -11.32 -23.24 27.83
CA GLU A 369 -11.58 -23.32 29.29
C GLU A 369 -12.61 -22.27 29.74
N LEU A 370 -12.51 -21.05 29.21
CA LEU A 370 -13.36 -19.92 29.58
C LEU A 370 -14.68 -19.85 28.78
N GLY A 371 -14.86 -20.73 27.79
CA GLY A 371 -16.07 -20.78 26.97
C GLY A 371 -16.29 -19.57 26.06
N LEU A 372 -15.22 -18.97 25.52
CA LEU A 372 -15.30 -17.75 24.69
C LEU A 372 -16.27 -17.90 23.52
N LEU A 373 -16.22 -19.01 22.78
CA LEU A 373 -17.11 -19.22 21.63
C LEU A 373 -18.59 -19.39 22.03
N SER A 374 -18.84 -20.05 23.16
CA SER A 374 -20.19 -20.14 23.74
C SER A 374 -20.71 -18.75 24.07
N LEU A 375 -19.84 -17.89 24.61
CA LEU A 375 -20.21 -16.55 24.98
C LEU A 375 -20.49 -15.68 23.75
N LEU A 376 -19.64 -15.73 22.73
CA LEU A 376 -19.87 -15.03 21.45
C LEU A 376 -21.21 -15.41 20.83
N HIS A 377 -21.54 -16.72 20.82
CA HIS A 377 -22.84 -17.21 20.34
C HIS A 377 -24.02 -16.71 21.17
N THR A 378 -23.89 -16.75 22.51
CA THR A 378 -24.94 -16.29 23.43
C THR A 378 -25.16 -14.77 23.32
N THR A 379 -24.08 -14.00 23.21
CA THR A 379 -24.12 -12.55 23.00
C THR A 379 -24.79 -12.21 21.67
N ALA A 380 -24.47 -12.93 20.58
CA ALA A 380 -25.16 -12.81 19.29
C ALA A 380 -26.65 -13.15 19.39
N SER A 381 -27.01 -14.25 20.06
CA SER A 381 -28.41 -14.65 20.25
C SER A 381 -29.20 -13.64 21.10
N SER A 382 -28.57 -13.01 22.08
CA SER A 382 -29.19 -11.98 22.93
C SER A 382 -29.40 -10.65 22.20
N ALA A 383 -28.63 -10.41 21.14
CA ALA A 383 -28.71 -9.21 20.31
C ALA A 383 -29.86 -9.26 19.31
N LEU A 384 -30.35 -10.46 18.98
CA LEU A 384 -31.36 -10.68 17.95
C LEU A 384 -32.80 -10.42 18.44
N PRO A 385 -33.71 -10.00 17.54
CA PRO A 385 -35.11 -9.73 17.89
C PRO A 385 -35.78 -11.02 18.39
N GLY A 386 -36.12 -11.04 19.69
CA GLY A 386 -36.66 -12.23 20.36
C GLY A 386 -36.41 -12.27 21.88
N PHE A 387 -35.38 -11.55 22.36
CA PHE A 387 -35.05 -11.43 23.79
C PHE A 387 -35.23 -10.02 24.39
N ALA A 388 -35.31 -8.97 23.56
CA ALA A 388 -35.43 -7.59 24.04
C ALA A 388 -36.85 -7.32 24.56
N THR A 389 -37.04 -7.45 25.87
CA THR A 389 -38.25 -7.03 26.58
C THR A 389 -38.42 -5.52 26.47
N THR A 390 -39.32 -5.07 25.59
CA THR A 390 -40.17 -3.85 25.59
C THR A 390 -39.67 -2.49 26.12
N ALA A 391 -38.40 -2.29 26.50
CA ALA A 391 -37.89 -1.02 27.03
C ALA A 391 -36.58 -0.52 26.38
N GLU A 392 -35.92 -1.32 25.55
CA GLU A 392 -34.62 -0.98 24.93
C GLU A 392 -34.72 -0.58 23.43
N SER A 393 -35.85 0.01 23.02
CA SER A 393 -36.05 0.47 21.62
C SER A 393 -35.16 1.66 21.22
N SER A 394 -34.31 2.16 22.12
CA SER A 394 -33.42 3.30 21.91
C SER A 394 -32.02 2.95 21.40
N SER A 395 -31.63 1.66 21.27
CA SER A 395 -30.24 1.26 20.95
C SER A 395 -30.06 0.40 19.68
N SER A 396 -30.95 0.48 18.68
CA SER A 396 -30.85 -0.29 17.41
C SER A 396 -29.47 -0.16 16.73
N GLU A 397 -28.87 1.04 16.76
CA GLU A 397 -27.56 1.33 16.15
C GLU A 397 -26.43 0.50 16.78
N LEU A 398 -26.40 0.41 18.12
CA LEU A 398 -25.38 -0.33 18.86
C LEU A 398 -25.54 -1.84 18.64
N THR A 399 -26.76 -2.32 18.46
CA THR A 399 -27.02 -3.72 18.14
C THR A 399 -26.44 -4.11 16.78
N GLY A 400 -26.59 -3.25 15.76
CA GLY A 400 -25.96 -3.47 14.44
C GLY A 400 -24.42 -3.48 14.50
N VAL A 401 -23.82 -2.54 15.24
CA VAL A 401 -22.35 -2.51 15.44
C VAL A 401 -21.87 -3.79 16.14
N LEU A 402 -22.55 -4.21 17.20
CA LEU A 402 -22.25 -5.43 17.94
C LEU A 402 -22.28 -6.67 17.02
N LEU A 403 -23.35 -6.83 16.26
CA LEU A 403 -23.52 -7.96 15.33
C LEU A 403 -22.52 -7.95 14.18
N SER A 404 -22.01 -6.78 13.78
CA SER A 404 -20.91 -6.71 12.79
C SER A 404 -19.55 -7.13 13.35
N ARG A 405 -19.33 -7.01 14.67
CA ARG A 405 -18.03 -7.30 15.34
C ARG A 405 -17.91 -8.74 15.79
N LEU A 406 -19.01 -9.35 16.24
CA LEU A 406 -19.04 -10.73 16.73
C LEU A 406 -18.47 -11.76 15.74
N PRO A 407 -18.85 -11.76 14.45
CA PRO A 407 -18.38 -12.76 13.51
C PRO A 407 -16.89 -12.61 13.18
N LEU A 408 -16.38 -11.38 13.26
CA LEU A 408 -14.97 -11.06 13.03
C LEU A 408 -14.08 -11.58 14.16
N VAL A 409 -14.49 -11.38 15.42
CA VAL A 409 -13.78 -11.99 16.57
C VAL A 409 -13.82 -13.50 16.45
N PHE A 410 -14.97 -14.06 16.07
CA PHE A 410 -15.15 -15.50 15.93
C PHE A 410 -14.21 -16.11 14.88
N THR A 411 -14.13 -15.56 13.67
CA THR A 411 -13.26 -16.08 12.60
C THR A 411 -11.78 -15.92 12.93
N GLN A 412 -11.39 -14.78 13.51
CA GLN A 412 -10.00 -14.56 13.95
C GLN A 412 -9.60 -15.52 15.08
N CYS A 413 -10.50 -15.80 16.03
CA CYS A 413 -10.29 -16.82 17.04
C CYS A 413 -10.08 -18.20 16.41
N LEU A 414 -10.92 -18.61 15.45
CA LEU A 414 -10.82 -19.91 14.80
C LEU A 414 -9.51 -20.10 14.03
N ALA A 415 -8.97 -19.05 13.39
CA ALA A 415 -7.69 -19.11 12.70
C ALA A 415 -6.51 -19.49 13.62
N HIS A 416 -6.63 -19.28 14.94
CA HIS A 416 -5.59 -19.64 15.90
C HIS A 416 -5.62 -21.12 16.32
N PHE A 417 -6.68 -21.85 15.96
CA PHE A 417 -6.79 -23.31 16.16
C PHE A 417 -6.30 -24.10 14.92
N GLU A 418 -5.69 -23.43 13.93
CA GLU A 418 -5.09 -24.07 12.74
C GLU A 418 -3.94 -25.00 13.16
N GLY A 419 -4.20 -26.31 13.19
CA GLY A 419 -3.27 -27.35 13.63
C GLY A 419 -3.96 -28.63 14.14
N ASP A 420 -5.16 -28.50 14.71
CA ASP A 420 -6.02 -29.63 15.13
C ASP A 420 -7.36 -29.61 14.37
N ASP A 421 -7.33 -30.17 13.16
CA ASP A 421 -8.48 -30.22 12.24
C ASP A 421 -9.70 -30.93 12.86
N THR A 422 -9.50 -31.88 13.77
CA THR A 422 -10.59 -32.61 14.41
C THR A 422 -11.36 -31.73 15.40
N MET A 423 -10.62 -30.94 16.17
CA MET A 423 -11.18 -30.01 17.15
C MET A 423 -11.90 -28.85 16.46
N LEU A 424 -11.28 -28.27 15.43
CA LEU A 424 -11.85 -27.16 14.65
C LEU A 424 -13.19 -27.56 14.01
N LYS A 425 -13.25 -28.74 13.40
CA LYS A 425 -14.46 -29.34 12.84
C LYS A 425 -15.58 -29.53 13.87
N LYS A 426 -15.24 -30.00 15.08
CA LYS A 426 -16.20 -30.15 16.18
C LYS A 426 -16.77 -28.81 16.63
N MET A 427 -15.94 -27.80 16.79
CA MET A 427 -16.35 -26.46 17.25
C MET A 427 -17.30 -25.79 16.24
N VAL A 428 -16.98 -25.83 14.95
CA VAL A 428 -17.86 -25.28 13.91
C VAL A 428 -19.20 -26.02 13.89
N ARG A 429 -19.20 -27.35 14.01
CA ARG A 429 -20.45 -28.11 14.05
C ARG A 429 -21.31 -27.74 15.27
N ASP A 430 -20.71 -27.67 16.46
CA ASP A 430 -21.45 -27.47 17.71
C ASP A 430 -22.04 -26.05 17.82
N TRP A 431 -21.37 -25.02 17.29
CA TRP A 431 -21.79 -23.62 17.41
C TRP A 431 -22.43 -23.00 16.16
N CYS A 432 -22.09 -23.47 14.94
CA CYS A 432 -22.64 -22.91 13.71
C CYS A 432 -23.75 -23.76 13.08
N VAL A 433 -23.74 -25.09 13.30
CA VAL A 433 -24.62 -26.03 12.58
C VAL A 433 -25.69 -26.65 13.48
N SER A 434 -25.30 -27.20 14.64
CA SER A 434 -26.21 -27.89 15.56
C SER A 434 -27.38 -27.02 16.04
N PRO A 435 -27.20 -25.73 16.40
CA PRO A 435 -28.32 -24.92 16.88
C PRO A 435 -29.38 -24.66 15.81
N VAL A 436 -29.00 -24.60 14.53
CA VAL A 436 -29.94 -24.45 13.40
C VAL A 436 -30.77 -25.72 13.20
N LEU A 437 -30.16 -26.89 13.34
CA LEU A 437 -30.86 -28.18 13.16
C LEU A 437 -31.86 -28.48 14.28
N VAL A 438 -31.55 -28.05 15.51
CA VAL A 438 -32.35 -28.30 16.72
C VAL A 438 -33.48 -27.27 16.88
N ALA A 439 -33.32 -26.06 16.33
CA ALA A 439 -34.27 -24.99 16.51
C ALA A 439 -35.63 -25.27 15.87
N ARG A 440 -36.71 -25.07 16.64
CA ARG A 440 -38.09 -25.14 16.14
C ARG A 440 -38.50 -23.79 15.58
N ALA A 441 -39.02 -23.78 14.35
CA ALA A 441 -39.45 -22.57 13.65
C ALA A 441 -40.56 -21.78 14.40
N THR A 442 -41.29 -22.42 15.32
CA THR A 442 -42.33 -21.78 16.14
C THR A 442 -41.81 -21.14 17.44
N ASN A 443 -40.58 -21.45 17.87
CA ASN A 443 -40.02 -20.94 19.12
C ASN A 443 -39.01 -19.80 18.84
N ARG A 444 -39.38 -18.57 19.18
CA ARG A 444 -38.57 -17.37 18.95
C ARG A 444 -37.18 -17.42 19.57
N THR A 445 -37.04 -18.03 20.75
CA THR A 445 -35.74 -18.14 21.43
C THR A 445 -34.78 -19.07 20.67
N GLN A 446 -35.29 -20.19 20.19
CA GLN A 446 -34.51 -21.14 19.38
C GLN A 446 -34.21 -20.58 17.99
N LEU A 447 -35.14 -19.81 17.44
CA LEU A 447 -34.96 -19.14 16.16
C LEU A 447 -33.88 -18.06 16.23
N ALA A 448 -33.82 -17.27 17.32
CA ALA A 448 -32.72 -16.32 17.56
C ALA A 448 -31.36 -17.01 17.72
N GLN A 449 -31.31 -18.16 18.41
CA GLN A 449 -30.08 -18.98 18.51
C GLN A 449 -29.65 -19.56 17.15
N GLY A 450 -30.61 -20.01 16.33
CA GLY A 450 -30.37 -20.45 14.96
C GLY A 450 -29.84 -19.31 14.08
N SER A 451 -30.44 -18.12 14.14
CA SER A 451 -30.00 -16.92 13.42
C SER A 451 -28.59 -16.47 13.83
N ALA A 452 -28.25 -16.50 15.12
CA ALA A 452 -26.89 -16.22 15.58
C ALA A 452 -25.86 -17.18 14.96
N SER A 453 -26.22 -18.45 14.84
CA SER A 453 -25.38 -19.48 14.22
C SER A 453 -25.18 -19.22 12.72
N CYS A 454 -26.23 -18.75 12.02
CA CYS A 454 -26.17 -18.38 10.62
C CYS A 454 -25.22 -17.18 10.39
N LEU A 455 -25.29 -16.16 11.25
CA LEU A 455 -24.41 -15.00 11.20
C LEU A 455 -22.92 -15.38 11.34
N LEU A 456 -22.61 -16.24 12.31
CA LEU A 456 -21.24 -16.75 12.52
C LEU A 456 -20.77 -17.61 11.33
N LEU A 457 -21.68 -18.42 10.77
CA LEU A 457 -21.38 -19.28 9.62
C LEU A 457 -21.11 -18.45 8.35
N SER A 458 -21.88 -17.39 8.08
CA SER A 458 -21.63 -16.46 6.96
C SER A 458 -20.21 -15.89 7.00
N ALA A 459 -19.74 -15.47 8.18
CA ALA A 459 -18.37 -14.96 8.32
C ALA A 459 -17.31 -16.05 8.14
N LEU A 460 -17.59 -17.28 8.58
CA LEU A 460 -16.69 -18.41 8.36
C LEU A 460 -16.53 -18.75 6.87
N PHE A 461 -17.59 -18.58 6.06
CA PHE A 461 -17.49 -18.74 4.61
C PHE A 461 -16.51 -17.73 3.96
N LEU A 462 -16.40 -16.53 4.52
CA LEU A 462 -15.46 -15.51 4.04
C LEU A 462 -14.01 -15.81 4.44
N SER A 463 -13.76 -16.38 5.62
CA SER A 463 -12.42 -16.66 6.10
C SER A 463 -11.89 -18.05 5.73
N ASN A 464 -12.74 -19.08 5.77
CA ASN A 464 -12.40 -20.47 5.48
C ASN A 464 -13.62 -21.23 4.89
N ALA A 465 -13.87 -20.98 3.60
CA ALA A 465 -14.99 -21.58 2.86
C ALA A 465 -14.99 -23.11 2.86
N LYS A 466 -13.81 -23.76 2.86
CA LYS A 466 -13.70 -25.22 2.84
C LYS A 466 -14.22 -25.86 4.12
N LEU A 467 -13.83 -25.30 5.27
CA LEU A 467 -14.30 -25.76 6.59
C LEU A 467 -15.80 -25.51 6.78
N ALA A 468 -16.28 -24.33 6.37
CA ALA A 468 -17.69 -23.98 6.44
C ALA A 468 -18.55 -24.91 5.58
N LEU A 469 -18.14 -25.14 4.33
CA LEU A 469 -18.85 -26.04 3.41
C LEU A 469 -18.89 -27.48 3.95
N TRP A 470 -17.75 -27.98 4.46
CA TRP A 470 -17.69 -29.29 5.11
C TRP A 470 -18.73 -29.39 6.24
N ALA A 471 -18.82 -28.38 7.12
CA ALA A 471 -19.74 -28.43 8.25
C ALA A 471 -21.21 -28.50 7.83
N VAL A 472 -21.60 -27.81 6.76
CA VAL A 472 -22.96 -27.85 6.19
C VAL A 472 -23.24 -29.20 5.53
N GLN A 473 -22.28 -29.76 4.79
CA GLN A 473 -22.43 -31.03 4.08
C GLN A 473 -22.61 -32.23 5.01
N GLN A 474 -22.08 -32.19 6.23
CA GLN A 474 -22.17 -33.29 7.20
C GLN A 474 -23.54 -33.39 7.93
N THR A 475 -24.55 -32.60 7.52
CA THR A 475 -25.84 -32.51 8.25
C THR A 475 -26.89 -33.56 7.89
N GLY A 476 -26.58 -34.51 6.98
CA GLY A 476 -27.47 -35.61 6.56
C GLY A 476 -27.11 -36.11 5.16
N ASN A 477 -27.86 -37.09 4.62
CA ASN A 477 -27.66 -37.67 3.27
C ASN A 477 -27.69 -36.56 2.19
N ASP A 478 -26.53 -36.02 1.84
CA ASP A 478 -26.27 -34.98 0.82
C ASP A 478 -26.23 -33.51 1.31
N GLY A 479 -26.18 -33.24 2.62
CA GLY A 479 -25.96 -31.88 3.14
C GLY A 479 -27.14 -30.90 3.04
N THR A 480 -28.32 -31.39 2.61
CA THR A 480 -29.52 -30.59 2.37
C THR A 480 -30.30 -30.22 3.64
N ALA A 481 -30.13 -30.99 4.72
CA ALA A 481 -30.91 -30.85 5.96
C ALA A 481 -30.81 -29.46 6.59
N PHE A 482 -29.61 -28.86 6.59
CA PHE A 482 -29.40 -27.50 7.07
C PHE A 482 -30.20 -26.46 6.27
N LEU A 483 -30.16 -26.53 4.94
CA LEU A 483 -30.86 -25.61 4.04
C LEU A 483 -32.37 -25.83 4.06
N THR A 484 -32.84 -27.06 4.28
CA THR A 484 -34.26 -27.36 4.52
C THR A 484 -34.76 -26.68 5.80
N ARG A 485 -33.96 -26.66 6.87
CA ARG A 485 -34.32 -25.92 8.10
C ARG A 485 -34.37 -24.41 7.90
N LEU A 486 -33.44 -23.84 7.11
CA LEU A 486 -33.53 -22.41 6.75
C LEU A 486 -34.78 -22.08 5.94
N HIS A 487 -35.21 -22.99 5.05
CA HIS A 487 -36.49 -22.85 4.35
C HIS A 487 -37.69 -22.85 5.32
N GLU A 488 -37.68 -23.72 6.34
CA GLU A 488 -38.71 -23.72 7.38
C GLU A 488 -38.72 -22.41 8.19
N PHE A 489 -37.56 -21.83 8.49
CA PHE A 489 -37.49 -20.52 9.17
C PHE A 489 -38.10 -19.41 8.31
N LEU A 490 -37.75 -19.34 7.03
CA LEU A 490 -38.27 -18.36 6.08
C LEU A 490 -39.80 -18.49 5.91
N THR A 491 -40.31 -19.71 5.80
CA THR A 491 -41.76 -19.95 5.66
C THR A 491 -42.52 -19.65 6.95
N ALA A 492 -41.99 -20.03 8.11
CA ALA A 492 -42.59 -19.74 9.42
C ALA A 492 -42.63 -18.24 9.73
N SER A 493 -41.67 -17.47 9.21
CA SER A 493 -41.62 -16.02 9.43
C SER A 493 -42.82 -15.24 8.90
N ARG A 494 -43.58 -15.83 7.98
CA ARG A 494 -44.82 -15.26 7.44
C ARG A 494 -45.98 -15.25 8.44
N ALA A 495 -45.90 -16.07 9.48
CA ALA A 495 -46.91 -16.18 10.53
C ALA A 495 -46.57 -15.35 11.77
N PHE A 496 -45.49 -14.55 11.75
CA PHE A 496 -45.14 -13.68 12.86
C PHE A 496 -45.97 -12.38 12.82
N ASP A 497 -46.76 -12.14 13.87
CA ASP A 497 -47.57 -10.91 14.05
C ASP A 497 -46.75 -9.67 14.49
N ASP A 498 -45.41 -9.73 14.43
CA ASP A 498 -44.51 -8.67 14.91
C ASP A 498 -44.38 -7.49 13.94
N VAL A 499 -43.82 -6.37 14.42
CA VAL A 499 -43.41 -5.21 13.61
C VAL A 499 -42.59 -5.70 12.40
N LYS A 500 -43.05 -5.37 11.18
CA LYS A 500 -42.47 -5.77 9.87
C LYS A 500 -40.92 -5.78 9.91
N ALA A 501 -40.30 -4.78 10.54
CA ALA A 501 -38.85 -4.62 10.67
C ALA A 501 -38.10 -5.79 11.32
N ASN A 502 -38.58 -6.32 12.46
CA ASN A 502 -37.86 -7.37 13.19
C ASN A 502 -37.82 -8.70 12.42
N THR A 503 -38.92 -9.02 11.75
CA THR A 503 -39.03 -10.21 10.90
C THR A 503 -38.11 -10.10 9.68
N ARG A 504 -38.00 -8.90 9.10
CA ARG A 504 -37.14 -8.63 7.94
C ARG A 504 -35.65 -8.75 8.26
N GLN A 505 -35.23 -8.28 9.44
CA GLN A 505 -33.86 -8.41 9.92
C GLN A 505 -33.43 -9.89 10.09
N LEU A 506 -34.33 -10.75 10.57
CA LEU A 506 -34.05 -12.18 10.68
C LEU A 506 -33.99 -12.87 9.31
N GLN A 507 -34.89 -12.50 8.40
CA GLN A 507 -34.86 -12.97 7.00
C GLN A 507 -33.55 -12.56 6.32
N GLU A 508 -33.05 -11.35 6.56
CA GLU A 508 -31.77 -10.87 6.04
C GLU A 508 -30.63 -11.84 6.41
N ILE A 509 -30.48 -12.16 7.69
CA ILE A 509 -29.41 -13.04 8.19
C ILE A 509 -29.51 -14.45 7.56
N TRP A 510 -30.71 -15.00 7.41
CA TRP A 510 -30.88 -16.33 6.80
C TRP A 510 -30.56 -16.35 5.32
N VAL A 511 -31.06 -15.36 4.57
CA VAL A 511 -30.80 -15.25 3.13
C VAL A 511 -29.32 -14.96 2.88
N ASP A 512 -28.69 -14.14 3.72
CA ASP A 512 -27.25 -13.84 3.68
C ASP A 512 -26.38 -15.11 3.88
N CYS A 513 -26.78 -15.99 4.80
CA CYS A 513 -26.13 -17.29 4.99
C CYS A 513 -26.28 -18.18 3.74
N VAL A 514 -27.46 -18.20 3.11
CA VAL A 514 -27.67 -18.94 1.85
C VAL A 514 -26.82 -18.35 0.72
N ALA A 515 -26.73 -17.03 0.61
CA ALA A 515 -25.90 -16.33 -0.39
C ALA A 515 -24.40 -16.66 -0.24
N SER A 516 -23.94 -16.83 1.00
CA SER A 516 -22.56 -17.22 1.31
C SER A 516 -22.29 -18.68 0.94
N ILE A 517 -23.23 -19.59 1.20
CA ILE A 517 -23.15 -21.01 0.80
C ILE A 517 -23.08 -21.13 -0.73
N CYS A 518 -23.94 -20.41 -1.46
CA CYS A 518 -23.97 -20.43 -2.92
C CYS A 518 -22.71 -19.88 -3.60
N GLY A 519 -21.84 -19.15 -2.87
CA GLY A 519 -20.59 -18.60 -3.42
C GLY A 519 -19.45 -19.62 -3.59
N VAL A 520 -19.65 -20.88 -3.19
CA VAL A 520 -18.61 -21.93 -3.21
C VAL A 520 -18.94 -22.99 -4.29
N GLU A 521 -17.92 -23.60 -4.92
CA GLU A 521 -18.03 -24.50 -6.10
C GLU A 521 -19.08 -25.63 -5.98
N HIS A 522 -19.42 -26.10 -4.78
CA HIS A 522 -20.43 -27.16 -4.54
C HIS A 522 -21.63 -26.71 -3.69
N GLY A 523 -21.71 -25.44 -3.32
CA GLY A 523 -22.81 -24.90 -2.51
C GLY A 523 -24.16 -24.85 -3.23
N PRO A 524 -24.24 -24.36 -4.48
CA PRO A 524 -25.49 -24.31 -5.27
C PRO A 524 -26.22 -25.66 -5.41
N ALA A 525 -25.47 -26.74 -5.57
CA ALA A 525 -26.01 -28.10 -5.69
C ALA A 525 -26.76 -28.55 -4.41
N CYS A 526 -26.44 -27.97 -3.26
CA CYS A 526 -27.06 -28.32 -1.99
C CYS A 526 -28.42 -27.62 -1.77
N VAL A 527 -28.76 -26.59 -2.58
CA VAL A 527 -29.96 -25.75 -2.36
C VAL A 527 -31.25 -26.47 -2.79
N PRO A 528 -32.16 -26.80 -1.85
CA PRO A 528 -33.39 -27.53 -2.16
C PRO A 528 -34.34 -26.75 -3.08
N PRO A 529 -35.12 -27.42 -3.96
CA PRO A 529 -36.06 -26.75 -4.86
C PRO A 529 -37.07 -25.82 -4.16
N ALA A 530 -37.55 -26.23 -2.97
CA ALA A 530 -38.49 -25.43 -2.18
C ALA A 530 -37.90 -24.09 -1.74
N LEU A 531 -36.61 -24.06 -1.39
CA LEU A 531 -35.88 -22.85 -1.01
C LEU A 531 -35.68 -21.92 -2.23
N ARG A 532 -35.43 -22.47 -3.41
CA ARG A 532 -35.28 -21.69 -4.66
C ARG A 532 -36.55 -20.92 -5.01
N ILE A 533 -37.72 -21.54 -4.88
CA ILE A 533 -39.02 -20.88 -5.10
C ILE A 533 -39.20 -19.71 -4.14
N GLU A 534 -38.81 -19.90 -2.87
CA GLU A 534 -38.91 -18.85 -1.87
C GLU A 534 -37.98 -17.66 -2.16
N ILE A 535 -36.74 -17.93 -2.57
CA ILE A 535 -35.79 -16.88 -2.99
C ILE A 535 -36.32 -16.13 -4.22
N TYR A 536 -36.92 -16.84 -5.19
CA TYR A 536 -37.51 -16.19 -6.37
C TYR A 536 -38.67 -15.25 -6.00
N ARG A 537 -39.48 -15.59 -5.00
CA ARG A 537 -40.52 -14.68 -4.48
C ARG A 537 -39.91 -13.42 -3.86
N MET A 538 -38.78 -13.55 -3.15
CA MET A 538 -38.09 -12.41 -2.53
C MET A 538 -37.50 -11.44 -3.55
N LEU A 539 -37.24 -11.87 -4.80
CA LEU A 539 -36.86 -10.96 -5.88
C LEU A 539 -37.97 -9.96 -6.24
N GLN A 540 -39.24 -10.28 -5.96
CA GLN A 540 -40.39 -9.41 -6.26
C GLN A 540 -40.63 -8.34 -5.17
N ALA A 541 -39.75 -8.23 -4.17
CA ALA A 541 -39.84 -7.23 -3.13
C ALA A 541 -39.64 -5.79 -3.67
N SER A 542 -40.23 -4.81 -2.98
CA SER A 542 -40.17 -3.39 -3.36
C SER A 542 -38.74 -2.84 -3.26
N LEU A 543 -38.39 -1.90 -4.16
CA LEU A 543 -37.11 -1.17 -4.12
C LEU A 543 -37.19 0.11 -3.28
N ASP A 544 -38.39 0.56 -2.92
CA ASP A 544 -38.62 1.84 -2.24
C ASP A 544 -38.39 1.78 -0.72
N ASP A 545 -38.39 0.56 -0.14
CA ASP A 545 -38.21 0.31 1.29
C ASP A 545 -36.79 -0.29 1.52
N GLU A 546 -36.00 0.32 2.41
CA GLU A 546 -34.59 -0.07 2.64
C GLU A 546 -34.44 -1.53 3.10
N GLU A 547 -35.38 -2.02 3.91
CA GLU A 547 -35.38 -3.40 4.41
C GLU A 547 -35.73 -4.42 3.31
N ASP A 548 -36.62 -4.03 2.40
CA ASP A 548 -37.01 -4.86 1.24
C ASP A 548 -35.92 -4.83 0.15
N LEU A 549 -35.18 -3.71 0.01
CA LEU A 549 -34.05 -3.57 -0.89
C LEU A 549 -32.90 -4.54 -0.56
N MET A 550 -32.56 -4.70 0.72
CA MET A 550 -31.50 -5.63 1.15
C MET A 550 -31.87 -7.10 0.90
N LEU A 551 -33.12 -7.47 1.16
CA LEU A 551 -33.63 -8.81 0.87
C LEU A 551 -33.61 -9.09 -0.63
N ARG A 552 -34.04 -8.14 -1.46
CA ARG A 552 -33.99 -8.27 -2.92
C ARG A 552 -32.54 -8.38 -3.42
N ALA A 553 -31.62 -7.57 -2.89
CA ALA A 553 -30.20 -7.64 -3.26
C ALA A 553 -29.56 -8.99 -2.92
N SER A 554 -29.87 -9.54 -1.74
CA SER A 554 -29.35 -10.84 -1.30
C SER A 554 -29.96 -12.00 -2.09
N ALA A 555 -31.27 -11.96 -2.36
CA ALA A 555 -31.94 -12.92 -3.23
C ALA A 555 -31.38 -12.91 -4.65
N LEU A 556 -31.06 -11.72 -5.18
CA LEU A 556 -30.47 -11.54 -6.49
C LEU A 556 -29.06 -12.12 -6.58
N SER A 557 -28.21 -11.87 -5.58
CA SER A 557 -26.87 -12.49 -5.49
C SER A 557 -26.97 -14.03 -5.53
N ILE A 558 -27.93 -14.62 -4.81
CA ILE A 558 -28.15 -16.08 -4.84
C ILE A 558 -28.55 -16.55 -6.24
N GLN A 559 -29.53 -15.91 -6.87
CA GLN A 559 -30.05 -16.35 -8.16
C GLN A 559 -29.02 -16.25 -9.27
N VAL A 560 -28.20 -15.20 -9.28
CA VAL A 560 -27.07 -15.07 -10.20
C VAL A 560 -26.06 -16.21 -10.01
N LYS A 561 -25.68 -16.51 -8.76
CA LYS A 561 -24.74 -17.61 -8.45
C LYS A 561 -25.31 -18.98 -8.86
N LEU A 562 -26.58 -19.24 -8.58
CA LEU A 562 -27.27 -20.48 -8.98
C LEU A 562 -27.28 -20.63 -10.50
N GLY A 563 -27.69 -19.57 -11.22
CA GLY A 563 -27.82 -19.59 -12.68
C GLY A 563 -26.50 -19.86 -13.41
N ILE A 564 -25.39 -19.33 -12.90
CA ILE A 564 -24.06 -19.53 -13.49
C ILE A 564 -23.54 -20.94 -13.22
N VAL A 565 -23.62 -21.41 -11.97
CA VAL A 565 -23.08 -22.73 -11.59
C VAL A 565 -23.85 -23.87 -12.24
N GLU A 566 -25.17 -23.72 -12.41
CA GLU A 566 -26.00 -24.72 -13.08
C GLU A 566 -25.98 -24.61 -14.62
N LYS A 567 -25.26 -23.60 -15.17
CA LYS A 567 -25.24 -23.26 -16.60
C LYS A 567 -26.64 -23.03 -17.20
N THR A 568 -27.59 -22.64 -16.37
CA THR A 568 -28.98 -22.35 -16.77
C THR A 568 -29.16 -20.90 -17.21
N LEU A 569 -28.19 -20.03 -16.91
CA LEU A 569 -28.23 -18.63 -17.29
C LEU A 569 -27.81 -18.43 -18.76
N GLU A 570 -28.80 -18.35 -19.65
CA GLU A 570 -28.61 -17.85 -21.01
C GLU A 570 -28.94 -16.35 -21.05
N LEU A 571 -27.95 -15.47 -21.15
CA LEU A 571 -28.17 -14.01 -21.23
C LEU A 571 -29.12 -13.52 -22.33
N PRO A 572 -29.21 -14.15 -23.53
CA PRO A 572 -30.21 -13.75 -24.53
C PRO A 572 -31.65 -14.17 -24.18
N SER A 573 -31.86 -14.98 -23.13
CA SER A 573 -33.19 -15.32 -22.62
C SER A 573 -33.81 -14.15 -21.84
N ALA A 574 -35.14 -14.14 -21.74
CA ALA A 574 -35.88 -13.15 -20.96
C ALA A 574 -35.48 -13.16 -19.47
N ASP A 575 -35.19 -14.33 -18.91
CA ASP A 575 -34.78 -14.50 -17.52
C ASP A 575 -33.36 -13.92 -17.28
N GLY A 576 -32.45 -14.09 -18.24
CA GLY A 576 -31.10 -13.51 -18.18
C GLY A 576 -31.11 -11.98 -18.24
N GLN A 577 -31.93 -11.40 -19.11
CA GLN A 577 -32.11 -9.95 -19.19
C GLN A 577 -32.75 -9.39 -17.92
N PHE A 578 -33.78 -10.06 -17.39
CA PHE A 578 -34.44 -9.66 -16.14
C PHE A 578 -33.47 -9.62 -14.95
N LEU A 579 -32.59 -10.63 -14.83
CA LEU A 579 -31.58 -10.66 -13.78
C LEU A 579 -30.56 -9.52 -13.93
N MET A 580 -30.10 -9.24 -15.16
CA MET A 580 -29.19 -8.13 -15.44
C MET A 580 -29.81 -6.77 -15.08
N ASP A 581 -31.03 -6.51 -15.54
CA ASP A 581 -31.74 -5.25 -15.26
C ASP A 581 -32.00 -5.10 -13.76
N SER A 582 -32.37 -6.20 -13.08
CA SER A 582 -32.53 -6.22 -11.62
C SER A 582 -31.24 -5.87 -10.87
N VAL A 583 -30.06 -6.28 -11.36
CA VAL A 583 -28.77 -5.93 -10.73
C VAL A 583 -28.51 -4.44 -10.89
N PHE A 584 -28.78 -3.86 -12.07
CA PHE A 584 -28.60 -2.43 -12.30
C PHE A 584 -29.60 -1.58 -11.50
N GLU A 585 -30.84 -2.03 -11.36
CA GLU A 585 -31.85 -1.39 -10.52
C GLU A 585 -31.43 -1.37 -9.05
N VAL A 586 -31.00 -2.51 -8.50
CA VAL A 586 -30.54 -2.60 -7.10
C VAL A 586 -29.33 -1.67 -6.86
N LEU A 587 -28.36 -1.65 -7.77
CA LEU A 587 -27.20 -0.76 -7.67
C LEU A 587 -27.60 0.72 -7.75
N ALA A 588 -28.50 1.08 -8.67
CA ALA A 588 -28.95 2.45 -8.84
C ALA A 588 -29.79 2.95 -7.65
N SER A 589 -30.62 2.08 -7.05
CA SER A 589 -31.43 2.40 -5.87
C SER A 589 -30.63 2.44 -4.57
N ALA A 590 -29.47 1.77 -4.51
CA ALA A 590 -28.61 1.80 -3.33
C ALA A 590 -27.88 3.15 -3.13
N GLU A 591 -27.54 3.88 -4.20
CA GLU A 591 -26.77 5.14 -4.10
C GLU A 591 -27.55 6.31 -3.47
N PRO A 592 -28.84 6.56 -3.78
CA PRO A 592 -29.66 7.58 -3.10
C PRO A 592 -29.83 7.32 -1.60
N VAL A 593 -29.86 6.05 -1.20
CA VAL A 593 -29.93 5.65 0.21
C VAL A 593 -28.61 5.98 0.91
N GLU A 594 -27.46 5.65 0.29
CA GLU A 594 -26.15 5.99 0.82
C GLU A 594 -25.86 7.50 0.82
N SER A 595 -26.32 8.24 -0.20
CA SER A 595 -26.07 9.68 -0.30
C SER A 595 -26.86 10.49 0.73
N LYS A 596 -28.13 10.12 0.99
CA LYS A 596 -28.92 10.68 2.11
C LYS A 596 -28.22 10.44 3.44
N ARG A 597 -27.71 9.21 3.68
CA ARG A 597 -26.91 8.90 4.87
C ARG A 597 -25.67 9.81 4.99
N ARG A 598 -24.94 10.05 3.89
CA ARG A 598 -23.73 10.93 3.87
C ARG A 598 -24.06 12.40 4.16
N GLU A 599 -25.15 12.92 3.61
CA GLU A 599 -25.60 14.30 3.86
C GLU A 599 -26.03 14.49 5.32
N GLU A 600 -26.69 13.49 5.90
CA GLU A 600 -27.07 13.46 7.32
C GLU A 600 -25.86 13.38 8.26
N GLU A 601 -24.82 12.62 7.91
CA GLU A 601 -23.57 12.53 8.68
C GLU A 601 -22.77 13.85 8.65
N LYS A 602 -22.68 14.51 7.48
CA LYS A 602 -22.02 15.82 7.34
C LYS A 602 -22.82 16.94 8.04
N ALA A 603 -24.14 16.86 8.05
CA ALA A 603 -25.00 17.78 8.80
C ALA A 603 -24.81 17.65 10.32
N LYS A 604 -24.47 16.46 10.83
CA LYS A 604 -24.16 16.23 12.26
C LYS A 604 -22.79 16.77 12.68
N GLN A 605 -21.78 16.72 11.80
CA GLN A 605 -20.45 17.28 12.10
C GLN A 605 -20.42 18.82 12.14
N SER A 606 -21.46 19.49 11.61
CA SER A 606 -21.52 20.96 11.51
C SER A 606 -22.50 21.63 12.49
N LYS A 607 -23.33 20.87 13.23
CA LYS A 607 -24.32 21.44 14.16
C LYS A 607 -24.23 20.83 15.57
N GLU A 608 -23.44 21.47 16.42
CA GLU A 608 -23.73 21.53 17.85
C GLU A 608 -25.01 22.37 18.04
N SER A 609 -25.96 21.86 18.83
CA SER A 609 -27.23 22.50 19.22
C SER A 609 -28.32 22.62 18.13
N THR A 610 -29.21 21.63 18.04
CA THR A 610 -30.66 21.81 18.24
C THR A 610 -31.40 20.48 18.10
N LYS A 611 -32.18 20.13 19.14
CA LYS A 611 -33.08 18.97 19.20
C LYS A 611 -34.17 19.10 18.14
N LYS A 612 -34.12 18.26 17.10
CA LYS A 612 -35.31 17.76 16.38
C LYS A 612 -35.06 16.29 16.02
N GLU A 613 -35.90 15.42 16.58
CA GLU A 613 -35.90 13.99 16.35
C GLU A 613 -36.34 13.67 14.91
N VAL A 614 -35.50 12.95 14.18
CA VAL A 614 -35.75 12.28 12.89
C VAL A 614 -34.91 10.97 12.92
N PRO A 615 -35.43 9.82 12.45
CA PRO A 615 -34.98 8.51 12.93
C PRO A 615 -33.57 8.14 12.48
N ARG A 616 -32.94 7.39 13.38
CA ARG A 616 -31.54 7.01 13.47
C ARG A 616 -31.23 5.73 12.67
N SER A 617 -29.99 5.67 12.21
CA SER A 617 -29.38 4.71 11.27
C SER A 617 -29.67 3.22 11.53
N GLN A 618 -29.91 2.44 10.47
CA GLN A 618 -29.79 0.98 10.53
C GLN A 618 -28.48 0.59 9.83
N LEU A 619 -27.45 0.23 10.60
CA LEU A 619 -26.43 -0.69 10.10
C LEU A 619 -27.14 -2.04 9.86
N PHE A 620 -27.03 -2.58 8.64
CA PHE A 620 -27.58 -3.89 8.28
C PHE A 620 -27.02 -4.96 9.23
N TRP A 621 -27.88 -5.88 9.68
CA TRP A 621 -27.57 -6.80 10.79
C TRP A 621 -26.55 -7.88 10.37
N SER A 622 -26.47 -8.17 9.08
CA SER A 622 -25.44 -9.01 8.45
C SER A 622 -24.08 -8.32 8.32
N GLY A 623 -24.02 -6.99 8.45
CA GLY A 623 -22.83 -6.18 8.16
C GLY A 623 -22.61 -5.91 6.67
N VAL A 624 -23.40 -6.50 5.77
CA VAL A 624 -23.31 -6.32 4.30
C VAL A 624 -24.32 -5.27 3.83
N SER A 625 -23.91 -4.38 2.92
CA SER A 625 -24.85 -3.42 2.32
C SER A 625 -25.49 -3.94 1.01
N PRO A 626 -26.68 -3.44 0.61
CA PRO A 626 -27.30 -3.77 -0.68
C PRO A 626 -26.38 -3.51 -1.87
N LYS A 627 -25.55 -2.46 -1.77
CA LYS A 627 -24.52 -2.12 -2.77
C LYS A 627 -23.43 -3.18 -2.84
N GLU A 628 -22.97 -3.68 -1.70
CA GLU A 628 -21.95 -4.74 -1.67
C GLU A 628 -22.47 -6.04 -2.30
N ARG A 629 -23.73 -6.42 -2.01
CA ARG A 629 -24.39 -7.56 -2.68
C ARG A 629 -24.63 -7.33 -4.17
N GLY A 630 -24.96 -6.10 -4.57
CA GLY A 630 -25.07 -5.72 -5.97
C GLY A 630 -23.73 -5.81 -6.72
N ILE A 631 -22.64 -5.34 -6.12
CA ILE A 631 -21.27 -5.43 -6.66
C ILE A 631 -20.85 -6.90 -6.78
N GLU A 632 -21.12 -7.71 -5.75
CA GLU A 632 -20.88 -9.14 -5.79
C GLU A 632 -21.64 -9.79 -6.95
N ALA A 633 -22.95 -9.59 -7.05
CA ALA A 633 -23.75 -10.15 -8.13
C ALA A 633 -23.26 -9.70 -9.52
N LEU A 634 -22.92 -8.42 -9.68
CA LEU A 634 -22.37 -7.89 -10.93
C LEU A 634 -21.02 -8.52 -11.28
N SER A 635 -20.16 -8.78 -10.30
CA SER A 635 -18.84 -9.40 -10.55
C SER A 635 -18.94 -10.78 -11.20
N TYR A 636 -20.02 -11.53 -10.96
CA TYR A 636 -20.27 -12.81 -11.62
C TYR A 636 -20.82 -12.65 -13.05
N LEU A 637 -21.55 -11.57 -13.34
CA LEU A 637 -22.15 -11.32 -14.66
C LEU A 637 -21.24 -10.52 -15.61
N ILE A 638 -20.29 -9.77 -15.08
CA ILE A 638 -19.49 -8.81 -15.87
C ILE A 638 -18.55 -9.48 -16.87
N THR A 639 -18.30 -10.79 -16.73
CA THR A 639 -17.50 -11.58 -17.68
C THR A 639 -18.17 -11.67 -19.05
N TYR A 640 -19.48 -11.49 -19.14
CA TYR A 640 -20.23 -11.58 -20.38
C TYR A 640 -20.31 -10.23 -21.12
N THR A 641 -19.95 -10.21 -22.40
CA THR A 641 -19.88 -9.01 -23.26
C THR A 641 -21.14 -8.14 -23.26
N PRO A 642 -22.38 -8.68 -23.38
CA PRO A 642 -23.59 -7.87 -23.38
C PRO A 642 -23.79 -7.08 -22.07
N VAL A 643 -23.37 -7.67 -20.94
CA VAL A 643 -23.47 -7.05 -19.61
C VAL A 643 -22.50 -5.88 -19.50
N LYS A 644 -21.29 -6.00 -20.05
CA LYS A 644 -20.29 -4.93 -20.08
C LYS A 644 -20.83 -3.69 -20.80
N ASP A 645 -21.44 -3.88 -21.97
CA ASP A 645 -22.00 -2.79 -22.77
C ASP A 645 -23.23 -2.14 -22.12
N ALA A 646 -24.10 -2.95 -21.50
CA ALA A 646 -25.27 -2.47 -20.78
C ALA A 646 -24.87 -1.67 -19.52
N PHE A 647 -23.88 -2.17 -18.77
CA PHE A 647 -23.37 -1.51 -17.56
C PHE A 647 -22.83 -0.11 -17.86
N VAL A 648 -22.01 0.06 -18.91
CA VAL A 648 -21.44 1.37 -19.29
C VAL A 648 -22.51 2.37 -19.73
N LYS A 649 -23.67 1.91 -20.21
CA LYS A 649 -24.80 2.78 -20.56
C LYS A 649 -25.63 3.19 -19.33
N HIS A 650 -25.60 2.41 -18.25
CA HIS A 650 -26.42 2.64 -17.06
C HIS A 650 -25.73 3.55 -16.03
N ALA A 651 -25.84 4.87 -16.22
CA ALA A 651 -25.14 5.88 -15.41
C ALA A 651 -25.35 5.74 -13.89
N GLY A 652 -26.57 5.37 -13.45
CA GLY A 652 -26.86 5.18 -12.02
C GLY A 652 -26.12 4.00 -11.40
N ALA A 653 -25.92 2.91 -12.14
CA ALA A 653 -25.21 1.73 -11.66
C ALA A 653 -23.70 2.00 -11.63
N VAL A 654 -23.15 2.66 -12.66
CA VAL A 654 -21.75 3.11 -12.69
C VAL A 654 -21.44 4.05 -11.54
N ALA A 655 -22.29 5.06 -11.30
CA ALA A 655 -22.10 6.00 -10.20
C ALA A 655 -22.12 5.30 -8.84
N SER A 656 -23.05 4.34 -8.64
CA SER A 656 -23.11 3.54 -7.42
C SER A 656 -21.81 2.76 -7.20
N VAL A 657 -21.34 1.99 -8.18
CA VAL A 657 -20.12 1.16 -8.05
C VAL A 657 -18.86 1.99 -7.75
N PHE A 658 -18.71 3.17 -8.37
CA PHE A 658 -17.48 3.97 -8.30
C PHE A 658 -17.55 5.22 -7.40
N ARG A 659 -18.64 5.43 -6.64
CA ARG A 659 -18.68 6.44 -5.57
C ARG A 659 -18.47 5.78 -4.21
N VAL A 660 -17.22 5.46 -3.92
CA VAL A 660 -16.83 4.75 -2.70
C VAL A 660 -15.88 5.59 -1.86
N GLU A 661 -16.19 5.73 -0.57
CA GLU A 661 -15.30 6.39 0.39
C GLU A 661 -14.32 5.36 0.96
N PHE A 662 -13.04 5.67 0.79
CA PHE A 662 -11.95 4.85 1.31
C PHE A 662 -11.46 5.41 2.65
N PRO A 663 -11.17 4.54 3.65
CA PRO A 663 -10.71 4.99 4.97
C PRO A 663 -9.37 5.73 4.87
N SER A 664 -9.22 6.83 5.62
CA SER A 664 -8.01 7.66 5.59
C SER A 664 -6.85 6.98 6.32
N ALA A 665 -5.61 7.25 5.90
CA ALA A 665 -4.40 6.72 6.54
C ALA A 665 -4.28 7.11 8.04
N ARG A 666 -4.99 8.16 8.49
CA ARG A 666 -5.07 8.58 9.91
C ARG A 666 -5.92 7.65 10.79
N ASP A 667 -6.83 6.88 10.20
CA ASP A 667 -7.76 5.97 10.92
C ASP A 667 -7.12 4.60 11.22
N SER A 668 -5.87 4.39 10.83
CA SER A 668 -5.09 3.16 11.02
C SER A 668 -4.73 2.86 12.48
N SER A 669 -4.94 3.80 13.41
CA SER A 669 -4.58 3.68 14.83
C SER A 669 -5.75 3.29 15.76
N SER A 670 -6.92 2.95 15.22
CA SER A 670 -8.12 2.73 16.03
C SER A 670 -8.96 1.55 15.55
N GLY A 671 -8.57 0.29 15.83
CA GLY A 671 -9.44 -0.91 15.67
C GLY A 671 -10.05 -1.16 14.27
N ALA A 672 -9.82 -0.26 13.32
CA ALA A 672 -10.37 -0.23 11.98
C ALA A 672 -9.63 -1.17 11.02
N GLN A 673 -8.52 -1.76 11.47
CA GLN A 673 -7.85 -2.86 10.77
C GLN A 673 -8.78 -4.07 10.60
N ALA A 674 -9.67 -4.31 11.57
CA ALA A 674 -10.55 -5.47 11.54
C ALA A 674 -11.79 -5.23 10.64
N SER A 675 -12.44 -4.05 10.70
CA SER A 675 -13.54 -3.73 9.76
C SER A 675 -13.05 -3.48 8.32
N ALA A 676 -11.76 -3.27 8.12
CA ALA A 676 -11.15 -3.14 6.80
C ALA A 676 -11.08 -4.46 6.01
N GLY A 677 -11.10 -5.62 6.68
CA GLY A 677 -11.16 -6.93 6.01
C GLY A 677 -12.53 -7.23 5.39
N PHE A 678 -13.60 -6.57 5.85
CA PHE A 678 -14.93 -6.71 5.24
C PHE A 678 -15.06 -5.88 3.96
N ARG A 679 -14.49 -4.66 3.97
CA ARG A 679 -14.43 -3.80 2.78
C ARG A 679 -13.43 -4.26 1.72
N SER A 680 -12.49 -5.16 2.02
CA SER A 680 -11.54 -5.66 1.02
C SER A 680 -12.21 -6.46 -0.10
N ASN A 681 -13.28 -7.18 0.20
CA ASN A 681 -14.03 -7.95 -0.81
C ASN A 681 -14.77 -7.02 -1.78
N VAL A 682 -15.29 -5.90 -1.27
CA VAL A 682 -15.92 -4.86 -2.09
C VAL A 682 -14.89 -4.20 -3.00
N TYR A 683 -13.71 -3.87 -2.47
CA TYR A 683 -12.61 -3.32 -3.26
C TYR A 683 -12.09 -4.29 -4.30
N TYR A 684 -12.02 -5.59 -3.97
CA TYR A 684 -11.72 -6.64 -4.93
C TYR A 684 -12.79 -6.71 -6.02
N GLY A 685 -14.09 -6.72 -5.67
CA GLY A 685 -15.20 -6.74 -6.62
C GLY A 685 -15.18 -5.53 -7.56
N ILE A 686 -14.93 -4.32 -7.04
CA ILE A 686 -14.79 -3.11 -7.85
C ILE A 686 -13.58 -3.22 -8.79
N GLY A 687 -12.43 -3.66 -8.28
CA GLY A 687 -11.24 -3.89 -9.10
C GLY A 687 -11.46 -4.93 -10.19
N TYR A 688 -12.16 -6.02 -9.87
CA TYR A 688 -12.53 -7.08 -10.81
C TYR A 688 -13.47 -6.57 -11.90
N ILE A 689 -14.54 -5.85 -11.54
CA ILE A 689 -15.47 -5.22 -12.49
C ILE A 689 -14.69 -4.26 -13.40
N LEU A 690 -13.84 -3.40 -12.84
CA LEU A 690 -13.08 -2.44 -13.63
C LEU A 690 -12.10 -3.14 -14.57
N HIS A 691 -11.44 -4.22 -14.14
CA HIS A 691 -10.57 -5.03 -14.99
C HIS A 691 -11.33 -5.61 -16.19
N HIS A 692 -12.42 -6.36 -15.95
CA HIS A 692 -13.18 -7.03 -17.02
C HIS A 692 -13.94 -6.08 -17.93
N VAL A 693 -14.33 -4.87 -17.48
CA VAL A 693 -15.02 -3.88 -18.34
C VAL A 693 -14.04 -3.12 -19.25
N LEU A 694 -12.79 -2.95 -18.83
CA LEU A 694 -11.77 -2.26 -19.63
C LEU A 694 -11.04 -3.17 -20.62
N THR A 695 -11.33 -4.48 -20.62
CA THR A 695 -10.68 -5.44 -21.51
C THR A 695 -11.66 -6.51 -22.02
N SER A 696 -11.23 -7.30 -23.01
CA SER A 696 -11.98 -8.46 -23.48
C SER A 696 -11.58 -9.72 -22.70
N GLU A 697 -12.52 -10.64 -22.53
CA GLU A 697 -12.27 -11.89 -21.84
C GLU A 697 -11.28 -12.76 -22.64
N ALA A 698 -11.36 -12.67 -23.98
CA ALA A 698 -10.39 -13.27 -24.88
C ALA A 698 -8.96 -12.76 -24.64
N ALA A 699 -8.78 -11.46 -24.37
CA ALA A 699 -7.47 -10.87 -24.11
C ALA A 699 -6.90 -11.31 -22.74
N ILE A 700 -7.74 -11.38 -21.71
CA ILE A 700 -7.35 -11.90 -20.38
C ILE A 700 -6.87 -13.35 -20.52
N LYS A 701 -7.65 -14.20 -21.19
CA LYS A 701 -7.31 -15.62 -21.39
C LYS A 701 -6.04 -15.79 -22.20
N ARG A 702 -5.81 -15.01 -23.26
CA ARG A 702 -4.56 -15.05 -24.03
C ARG A 702 -3.35 -14.72 -23.16
N LYS A 703 -3.41 -13.63 -22.36
CA LYS A 703 -2.32 -13.25 -21.45
C LYS A 703 -2.08 -14.29 -20.34
N GLN A 704 -3.13 -14.96 -19.85
CA GLN A 704 -2.98 -16.06 -18.90
C GLN A 704 -2.32 -17.29 -19.51
N MET A 705 -2.63 -17.60 -20.78
CA MET A 705 -2.05 -18.73 -21.53
C MET A 705 -0.58 -18.49 -21.92
N GLU A 706 -0.17 -17.23 -22.17
CA GLU A 706 1.23 -16.87 -22.46
C GLU A 706 2.21 -17.23 -21.32
N GLY A 707 1.72 -17.41 -20.10
CA GLY A 707 2.53 -17.73 -18.91
C GLY A 707 2.55 -19.20 -18.50
N MET A 708 1.89 -20.11 -19.23
CA MET A 708 1.88 -21.55 -18.91
C MET A 708 2.87 -22.30 -19.82
N GLU A 709 3.80 -23.06 -19.21
CA GLU A 709 4.61 -24.04 -19.93
C GLU A 709 3.68 -25.20 -20.37
N MET A 710 3.28 -25.17 -21.64
CA MET A 710 2.35 -26.17 -22.21
C MET A 710 3.11 -27.43 -22.61
N THR A 711 2.59 -28.59 -22.22
CA THR A 711 3.02 -29.88 -22.81
C THR A 711 2.59 -29.96 -24.27
N ALA A 712 3.30 -30.74 -25.11
CA ALA A 712 3.01 -30.85 -26.54
C ALA A 712 1.55 -31.25 -26.83
N ASP A 713 0.97 -32.10 -26.00
CA ASP A 713 -0.42 -32.55 -26.10
C ASP A 713 -1.42 -31.42 -25.78
N GLN A 714 -1.13 -30.61 -24.76
CA GLN A 714 -1.94 -29.44 -24.42
C GLN A 714 -1.84 -28.35 -25.49
N TYR A 715 -0.69 -28.23 -26.17
CA TYR A 715 -0.53 -27.32 -27.31
C TYR A 715 -1.30 -27.79 -28.54
N GLU A 716 -1.40 -29.10 -28.76
CA GLU A 716 -2.20 -29.68 -29.86
C GLU A 716 -3.71 -29.58 -29.60
N GLU A 717 -4.15 -29.78 -28.35
CA GLU A 717 -5.52 -29.50 -27.90
C GLU A 717 -5.84 -27.99 -28.00
N LEU A 718 -4.90 -27.12 -27.64
CA LEU A 718 -5.01 -25.67 -27.79
C LEU A 718 -5.11 -25.26 -29.25
N GLN A 719 -4.32 -25.87 -30.16
CA GLN A 719 -4.45 -25.61 -31.59
C GLN A 719 -5.77 -26.13 -32.16
N LYS A 720 -6.31 -27.24 -31.65
CA LYS A 720 -7.67 -27.70 -32.00
C LYS A 720 -8.74 -26.74 -31.47
N ALA A 721 -8.58 -26.21 -30.25
CA ALA A 721 -9.47 -25.22 -29.65
C ALA A 721 -9.39 -23.83 -30.33
N LEU A 722 -8.22 -23.42 -30.80
CA LEU A 722 -8.00 -22.19 -31.58
C LEU A 722 -8.50 -22.32 -33.03
N LYS A 723 -8.40 -23.52 -33.64
CA LYS A 723 -8.96 -23.82 -34.97
C LYS A 723 -10.48 -23.92 -34.96
N GLN A 724 -11.08 -24.32 -33.84
CA GLN A 724 -12.51 -24.15 -33.59
C GLN A 724 -12.77 -22.69 -33.18
N LYS A 725 -12.98 -21.82 -34.17
CA LYS A 725 -13.29 -20.39 -34.06
C LYS A 725 -14.38 -19.99 -33.02
N SER A 726 -15.04 -20.91 -32.31
CA SER A 726 -16.22 -20.64 -31.48
C SER A 726 -15.98 -20.60 -29.96
N ALA A 727 -14.85 -21.08 -29.43
CA ALA A 727 -14.68 -21.20 -27.96
C ALA A 727 -13.93 -20.04 -27.28
N LEU A 728 -13.17 -19.26 -28.06
CA LEU A 728 -12.35 -18.13 -27.59
C LEU A 728 -12.85 -16.76 -28.08
N ASP A 729 -13.90 -16.73 -28.91
CA ASP A 729 -14.52 -15.50 -29.38
C ASP A 729 -15.67 -15.15 -28.45
N ASP A 730 -15.46 -14.15 -27.59
CA ASP A 730 -16.44 -13.57 -26.68
C ASP A 730 -17.36 -12.55 -27.38
N GLY A 731 -17.19 -12.34 -28.69
CA GLY A 731 -17.92 -11.36 -29.48
C GLY A 731 -17.56 -9.91 -29.15
N ASP A 732 -16.48 -9.69 -28.40
CA ASP A 732 -16.05 -8.39 -27.90
C ASP A 732 -14.97 -7.78 -28.81
N THR A 733 -15.34 -6.80 -29.63
CA THR A 733 -14.40 -6.19 -30.60
C THR A 733 -13.51 -5.14 -29.94
N PRO A 734 -12.27 -4.93 -30.42
CA PRO A 734 -11.36 -3.93 -29.84
C PRO A 734 -11.93 -2.51 -29.89
N GLU A 735 -12.76 -2.19 -30.88
CA GLU A 735 -13.46 -0.89 -30.97
C GLU A 735 -14.51 -0.73 -29.87
N SER A 736 -15.21 -1.81 -29.48
CA SER A 736 -16.18 -1.79 -28.39
C SER A 736 -15.48 -1.57 -27.04
N VAL A 737 -14.37 -2.28 -26.81
CA VAL A 737 -13.53 -2.08 -25.63
C VAL A 737 -13.05 -0.63 -25.54
N GLN A 738 -12.52 -0.07 -26.64
CA GLN A 738 -12.06 1.32 -26.67
C GLN A 738 -13.18 2.32 -26.38
N CYS A 739 -14.38 2.09 -26.94
CA CYS A 739 -15.56 2.91 -26.63
C CYS A 739 -15.92 2.88 -25.14
N ARG A 740 -15.84 1.71 -24.49
CA ARG A 740 -16.10 1.56 -23.05
C ARG A 740 -15.05 2.27 -22.21
N VAL A 741 -13.76 2.12 -22.55
CA VAL A 741 -12.64 2.79 -21.88
C VAL A 741 -12.82 4.31 -21.91
N ILE A 742 -13.14 4.88 -23.08
CA ILE A 742 -13.35 6.32 -23.25
C ILE A 742 -14.51 6.83 -22.39
N LYS A 743 -15.65 6.12 -22.40
CA LYS A 743 -16.84 6.51 -21.61
C LYS A 743 -16.58 6.46 -20.11
N LEU A 744 -15.97 5.39 -19.61
CA LEU A 744 -15.68 5.24 -18.18
C LEU A 744 -14.62 6.24 -17.71
N ALA A 745 -13.56 6.44 -18.48
CA ALA A 745 -12.49 7.36 -18.12
C ALA A 745 -12.82 8.84 -18.34
N ALA A 746 -13.98 9.15 -18.93
CA ALA A 746 -14.56 10.50 -18.88
C ALA A 746 -15.12 10.83 -17.48
N SER A 747 -15.43 9.81 -16.67
CA SER A 747 -16.00 10.00 -15.33
C SER A 747 -14.90 10.12 -14.27
N ARG A 748 -14.84 11.28 -13.60
CA ARG A 748 -13.85 11.54 -12.54
C ARG A 748 -13.98 10.56 -11.36
N ASP A 749 -15.20 10.16 -11.03
CA ASP A 749 -15.48 9.21 -9.92
C ASP A 749 -14.82 7.84 -10.16
N VAL A 750 -14.79 7.38 -11.42
CA VAL A 750 -14.14 6.11 -11.81
C VAL A 750 -12.62 6.21 -11.65
N LEU A 751 -12.02 7.29 -12.16
CA LEU A 751 -10.57 7.48 -12.08
C LEU A 751 -10.07 7.73 -10.66
N THR A 752 -10.84 8.45 -9.84
CA THR A 752 -10.50 8.66 -8.42
C THR A 752 -10.60 7.37 -7.61
N THR A 753 -11.60 6.53 -7.89
CA THR A 753 -11.69 5.18 -7.31
C THR A 753 -10.50 4.31 -7.72
N LEU A 754 -10.11 4.33 -8.99
CA LEU A 754 -8.92 3.63 -9.47
C LEU A 754 -7.65 4.08 -8.72
N VAL A 755 -7.46 5.39 -8.54
CA VAL A 755 -6.33 5.94 -7.76
C VAL A 755 -6.34 5.45 -6.32
N GLN A 756 -7.51 5.40 -5.69
CA GLN A 756 -7.65 4.95 -4.31
C GLN A 756 -7.37 3.43 -4.20
N LEU A 757 -7.84 2.62 -5.15
CA LEU A 757 -7.52 1.19 -5.24
C LEU A 757 -6.01 0.97 -5.38
N LEU A 758 -5.34 1.71 -6.27
CA LEU A 758 -3.88 1.65 -6.46
C LEU A 758 -3.10 2.05 -5.19
N LYS A 759 -3.59 3.02 -4.42
CA LYS A 759 -2.96 3.47 -3.16
C LYS A 759 -3.17 2.48 -2.01
N LEU A 760 -4.34 1.87 -1.91
CA LEU A 760 -4.67 0.93 -0.84
C LEU A 760 -4.04 -0.44 -1.03
N SER A 761 -3.98 -0.89 -2.28
CA SER A 761 -3.47 -2.20 -2.64
C SER A 761 -2.02 -2.41 -2.22
N ALA A 762 -1.22 -1.33 -2.16
CA ALA A 762 0.15 -1.30 -1.65
C ALA A 762 0.32 -1.85 -0.21
N THR A 763 -0.77 -2.06 0.55
CA THR A 763 -0.71 -2.41 1.98
C THR A 763 -1.52 -3.64 2.41
N LYS A 764 -2.36 -4.23 1.54
CA LYS A 764 -3.39 -5.19 1.99
C LYS A 764 -3.54 -6.48 1.19
N SER A 765 -3.44 -6.47 -0.13
CA SER A 765 -3.67 -7.67 -0.95
C SER A 765 -3.04 -7.55 -2.34
N GLU A 766 -2.25 -8.55 -2.73
CA GLU A 766 -1.61 -8.64 -4.04
C GLU A 766 -2.62 -8.75 -5.18
N ASN A 767 -3.74 -9.48 -4.98
CA ASN A 767 -4.77 -9.64 -6.01
C ASN A 767 -5.49 -8.31 -6.34
N ILE A 768 -5.79 -7.48 -5.34
CA ILE A 768 -6.38 -6.15 -5.56
C ILE A 768 -5.38 -5.26 -6.30
N MET A 769 -4.08 -5.38 -5.95
CA MET A 769 -3.00 -4.64 -6.60
C MET A 769 -2.88 -5.00 -8.08
N GLU A 770 -2.91 -6.30 -8.40
CA GLU A 770 -2.85 -6.79 -9.76
C GLU A 770 -4.03 -6.29 -10.59
N MET A 771 -5.26 -6.48 -10.10
CA MET A 771 -6.46 -6.02 -10.82
C MET A 771 -6.44 -4.51 -11.07
N ALA A 772 -6.14 -3.70 -10.04
CA ALA A 772 -6.09 -2.25 -10.19
C ALA A 772 -4.99 -1.79 -11.17
N THR A 773 -3.82 -2.44 -11.13
CA THR A 773 -2.69 -2.11 -12.02
C THR A 773 -3.02 -2.47 -13.47
N LEU A 774 -3.61 -3.64 -13.69
CA LEU A 774 -4.07 -4.06 -15.02
C LEU A 774 -5.18 -3.16 -15.55
N SER A 775 -6.15 -2.75 -14.71
CA SER A 775 -7.16 -1.75 -15.09
C SER A 775 -6.53 -0.43 -15.54
N ALA A 776 -5.49 0.04 -14.85
CA ALA A 776 -4.77 1.25 -15.25
C ALA A 776 -4.01 1.07 -16.58
N LEU A 777 -3.43 -0.12 -16.81
CA LEU A 777 -2.78 -0.46 -18.08
C LEU A 777 -3.78 -0.46 -19.25
N HIS A 778 -4.93 -1.12 -19.09
CA HIS A 778 -5.98 -1.15 -20.12
C HIS A 778 -6.55 0.24 -20.40
N ALA A 779 -6.73 1.07 -19.37
CA ALA A 779 -7.13 2.46 -19.57
C ALA A 779 -6.08 3.27 -20.35
N ALA A 780 -4.77 2.98 -20.15
CA ALA A 780 -3.67 3.63 -20.86
C ALA A 780 -3.49 3.16 -22.31
N GLU A 781 -4.11 2.04 -22.72
CA GLU A 781 -4.10 1.60 -24.12
C GLU A 781 -4.76 2.64 -25.04
N ALA A 782 -5.80 3.33 -24.56
CA ALA A 782 -6.48 4.40 -25.30
C ALA A 782 -5.74 5.75 -25.20
N PRO A 783 -5.15 6.29 -26.30
CA PRO A 783 -4.36 7.51 -26.23
C PRO A 783 -5.16 8.76 -25.82
N THR A 784 -6.44 8.82 -26.19
CA THR A 784 -7.35 9.94 -25.90
C THR A 784 -7.61 10.14 -24.41
N VAL A 785 -7.43 9.09 -23.61
CA VAL A 785 -7.75 9.06 -22.18
C VAL A 785 -6.55 9.42 -21.30
N ARG A 786 -5.33 9.27 -21.81
CA ARG A 786 -4.08 9.41 -21.02
C ARG A 786 -3.96 10.75 -20.28
N GLY A 787 -4.45 11.84 -20.88
CA GLY A 787 -4.50 13.15 -20.22
C GLY A 787 -5.37 13.16 -18.96
N ASN A 788 -6.55 12.52 -18.99
CA ASN A 788 -7.44 12.40 -17.83
C ASN A 788 -6.82 11.54 -16.73
N LEU A 789 -6.09 10.48 -17.09
CA LEU A 789 -5.36 9.61 -16.14
C LEU A 789 -4.31 10.40 -15.36
N VAL A 790 -3.56 11.27 -16.05
CA VAL A 790 -2.59 12.17 -15.41
C VAL A 790 -3.29 13.16 -14.49
N GLN A 791 -4.32 13.86 -14.97
CA GLN A 791 -5.05 14.87 -14.20
C GLN A 791 -5.68 14.32 -12.91
N CYS A 792 -6.16 13.07 -12.93
CA CYS A 792 -6.75 12.44 -11.75
C CYS A 792 -5.72 11.84 -10.77
N GLY A 793 -4.43 11.82 -11.13
CA GLY A 793 -3.36 11.31 -10.29
C GLY A 793 -3.09 9.79 -10.41
N VAL A 794 -3.58 9.14 -11.47
CA VAL A 794 -3.31 7.70 -11.75
C VAL A 794 -1.81 7.49 -11.96
N PHE A 795 -1.16 8.37 -12.72
CA PHE A 795 0.28 8.32 -12.98
C PHE A 795 1.11 8.32 -11.68
N GLN A 796 0.74 9.18 -10.72
CA GLN A 796 1.41 9.25 -9.42
C GLN A 796 1.22 8.00 -8.58
N ALA A 797 0.04 7.37 -8.66
CA ALA A 797 -0.25 6.14 -7.93
C ALA A 797 0.47 4.90 -8.50
N LEU A 798 0.86 4.91 -9.78
CA LEU A 798 1.59 3.80 -10.41
C LEU A 798 3.08 3.75 -10.04
N ILE A 799 3.71 4.88 -9.69
CA ILE A 799 5.16 4.96 -9.43
C ILE A 799 5.63 3.99 -8.33
N PRO A 800 5.00 3.91 -7.15
CA PRO A 800 5.41 2.95 -6.12
C PRO A 800 5.21 1.49 -6.55
N LEU A 801 4.17 1.23 -7.35
CA LEU A 801 3.82 -0.12 -7.82
C LEU A 801 4.80 -0.61 -8.90
N ALA A 802 5.30 0.29 -9.74
CA ALA A 802 6.33 -0.01 -10.73
C ALA A 802 7.72 -0.31 -10.13
N LEU A 803 7.90 -0.10 -8.82
CA LEU A 803 9.09 -0.50 -8.05
C LEU A 803 8.80 -1.62 -7.05
N HIS A 804 7.60 -2.21 -7.09
CA HIS A 804 7.15 -3.20 -6.10
C HIS A 804 8.06 -4.44 -6.07
N HIS A 805 8.54 -4.91 -7.23
CA HIS A 805 9.45 -6.05 -7.30
C HIS A 805 10.76 -5.83 -6.52
N ILE A 806 11.26 -4.59 -6.44
CA ILE A 806 12.47 -4.23 -5.68
C ILE A 806 12.18 -4.30 -4.18
N ALA A 807 10.98 -3.89 -3.76
CA ALA A 807 10.55 -4.01 -2.36
C ALA A 807 10.40 -5.49 -1.95
N VAL A 808 9.79 -6.31 -2.82
CA VAL A 808 9.62 -7.76 -2.61
C VAL A 808 10.97 -8.49 -2.59
N ALA A 809 11.91 -8.13 -3.48
CA ALA A 809 13.25 -8.73 -3.52
C ALA A 809 14.09 -8.44 -2.27
N LYS A 810 13.79 -7.36 -1.53
CA LYS A 810 14.42 -7.05 -0.24
C LYS A 810 13.78 -7.76 0.96
N SER A 811 12.63 -8.43 0.77
CA SER A 811 11.96 -9.20 1.82
C SER A 811 12.67 -10.55 2.07
N LYS A 812 12.83 -10.95 3.33
CA LYS A 812 13.74 -12.05 3.73
C LYS A 812 13.14 -13.47 3.66
N ASP A 813 11.86 -13.67 3.38
CA ASP A 813 11.18 -14.97 3.53
C ASP A 813 11.38 -15.98 2.38
N ASP A 814 12.13 -17.07 2.58
CA ASP A 814 12.60 -17.97 1.51
C ASP A 814 11.58 -18.91 0.85
N LYS A 815 10.45 -19.25 1.51
CA LYS A 815 9.48 -20.24 0.99
C LYS A 815 8.31 -19.64 0.20
N ALA A 816 7.91 -18.40 0.49
CA ALA A 816 6.90 -17.66 -0.28
C ALA A 816 7.50 -16.95 -1.50
N LYS A 817 8.83 -16.82 -1.55
CA LYS A 817 9.59 -16.02 -2.54
C LYS A 817 9.30 -16.36 -3.99
N LYS A 818 9.18 -17.63 -4.40
CA LYS A 818 9.07 -17.95 -5.85
C LYS A 818 7.74 -17.48 -6.47
N SER A 819 6.61 -17.72 -5.82
CA SER A 819 5.30 -17.31 -6.35
C SER A 819 5.06 -15.80 -6.20
N SER A 820 5.43 -15.22 -5.05
CA SER A 820 5.24 -13.79 -4.80
C SER A 820 6.22 -12.92 -5.60
N GLN A 821 7.43 -13.41 -5.91
CA GLN A 821 8.37 -12.71 -6.78
C GLN A 821 7.90 -12.69 -8.23
N ILE A 822 7.34 -13.79 -8.75
CA ILE A 822 6.75 -13.84 -10.10
C ILE A 822 5.53 -12.91 -10.20
N GLN A 823 4.68 -12.87 -9.17
CA GLN A 823 3.52 -11.99 -9.17
C GLN A 823 3.94 -10.51 -9.00
N GLY A 824 4.92 -10.25 -8.14
CA GLY A 824 5.51 -8.92 -7.93
C GLY A 824 6.18 -8.35 -9.18
N THR A 825 6.86 -9.17 -9.98
CA THR A 825 7.44 -8.73 -11.27
C THR A 825 6.36 -8.46 -12.31
N LYS A 826 5.30 -9.29 -12.39
CA LYS A 826 4.15 -9.04 -13.28
C LYS A 826 3.47 -7.70 -12.99
N ILE A 827 3.18 -7.41 -11.72
CA ILE A 827 2.57 -6.14 -11.30
C ILE A 827 3.49 -4.97 -11.65
N SER A 828 4.79 -5.11 -11.36
CA SER A 828 5.77 -4.08 -11.63
C SER A 828 5.88 -3.76 -13.13
N ASN A 829 5.91 -4.79 -13.97
CA ASN A 829 5.97 -4.63 -15.42
C ASN A 829 4.69 -4.00 -15.96
N ALA A 830 3.51 -4.42 -15.48
CA ALA A 830 2.25 -3.83 -15.89
C ALA A 830 2.14 -2.35 -15.49
N ALA A 831 2.58 -1.98 -14.28
CA ALA A 831 2.62 -0.60 -13.82
C ALA A 831 3.61 0.25 -14.63
N GLY A 832 4.82 -0.26 -14.86
CA GLY A 832 5.83 0.38 -15.70
C GLY A 832 5.36 0.57 -17.14
N GLN A 833 4.71 -0.44 -17.71
CA GLN A 833 4.14 -0.37 -19.05
C GLN A 833 3.03 0.67 -19.16
N ALA A 834 2.12 0.73 -18.17
CA ALA A 834 1.05 1.73 -18.12
C ALA A 834 1.64 3.15 -18.05
N MET A 835 2.67 3.36 -17.21
CA MET A 835 3.40 4.62 -17.11
C MET A 835 4.07 5.00 -18.44
N ALA A 836 4.74 4.04 -19.09
CA ALA A 836 5.38 4.25 -20.38
C ALA A 836 4.35 4.71 -21.43
N LYS A 837 3.25 3.98 -21.60
CA LYS A 837 2.17 4.36 -22.53
C LYS A 837 1.61 5.76 -22.28
N ILE A 838 1.40 6.14 -21.00
CA ILE A 838 0.95 7.49 -20.63
C ILE A 838 1.96 8.54 -21.08
N LEU A 839 3.25 8.33 -20.79
CA LEU A 839 4.32 9.27 -21.10
C LEU A 839 4.61 9.38 -22.60
N ILE A 840 4.38 8.35 -23.42
CA ILE A 840 4.66 8.40 -24.86
C ILE A 840 3.87 9.51 -25.57
N SER A 841 2.59 9.71 -25.23
CA SER A 841 1.71 10.63 -25.96
C SER A 841 1.26 11.86 -25.17
N THR A 842 1.61 11.95 -23.89
CA THR A 842 1.24 13.11 -23.05
C THR A 842 2.39 14.11 -23.04
N ASN A 843 2.08 15.40 -23.16
CA ASN A 843 3.10 16.45 -23.01
C ASN A 843 3.67 16.40 -21.58
N PRO A 844 4.98 16.10 -21.41
CA PRO A 844 5.55 15.93 -20.08
C PRO A 844 5.48 17.21 -19.23
N ASN A 845 5.44 18.40 -19.83
CA ASN A 845 5.34 19.67 -19.10
C ASN A 845 4.03 19.81 -18.30
N LEU A 846 3.01 19.01 -18.60
CA LEU A 846 1.75 18.97 -17.85
C LEU A 846 1.85 18.09 -16.58
N ILE A 847 2.93 17.32 -16.44
CA ILE A 847 3.18 16.43 -15.32
C ILE A 847 4.11 17.14 -14.33
N PRO A 848 3.85 17.12 -13.01
CA PRO A 848 4.75 17.71 -12.03
C PRO A 848 6.17 17.13 -12.12
N SER A 849 7.20 17.98 -12.07
CA SER A 849 8.60 17.57 -12.23
C SER A 849 9.03 16.50 -11.23
N SER A 850 8.53 16.55 -9.99
CA SER A 850 8.78 15.51 -8.98
C SER A 850 8.30 14.12 -9.42
N SER A 851 7.14 14.05 -10.08
CA SER A 851 6.57 12.81 -10.60
C SER A 851 7.37 12.30 -11.81
N LEU A 852 7.80 13.20 -12.71
CA LEU A 852 8.68 12.84 -13.83
C LEU A 852 10.01 12.27 -13.33
N PHE A 853 10.66 12.93 -12.38
CA PHE A 853 11.92 12.44 -11.81
C PHE A 853 11.75 11.06 -11.17
N SER A 854 10.65 10.84 -10.45
CA SER A 854 10.37 9.54 -9.84
C SER A 854 9.99 8.44 -10.85
N SER A 855 9.58 8.79 -12.07
CA SER A 855 9.26 7.82 -13.13
C SER A 855 10.48 7.31 -13.90
N ILE A 856 11.63 8.02 -13.88
CA ILE A 856 12.81 7.65 -14.66
C ILE A 856 13.35 6.29 -14.25
N ARG A 857 13.48 6.02 -12.95
CA ARG A 857 13.99 4.74 -12.44
C ARG A 857 13.11 3.54 -12.83
N PRO A 858 11.77 3.57 -12.62
CA PRO A 858 10.89 2.52 -13.12
C PRO A 858 11.01 2.26 -14.62
N LEU A 859 11.14 3.30 -15.45
CA LEU A 859 11.28 3.14 -16.91
C LEU A 859 12.61 2.49 -17.28
N LEU A 860 13.71 2.88 -16.62
CA LEU A 860 15.03 2.27 -16.82
C LEU A 860 15.06 0.81 -16.34
N ASP A 861 14.35 0.48 -15.25
CA ASP A 861 14.24 -0.90 -14.80
C ASP A 861 13.39 -1.74 -15.78
N LEU A 862 12.37 -1.15 -16.42
CA LEU A 862 11.61 -1.82 -17.49
C LEU A 862 12.48 -2.12 -18.72
N CYS A 863 13.47 -1.28 -19.03
CA CYS A 863 14.45 -1.48 -20.10
C CYS A 863 15.44 -2.64 -19.84
N LYS A 864 15.54 -3.14 -18.60
CA LYS A 864 16.44 -4.26 -18.23
C LYS A 864 15.77 -5.63 -18.33
N GLY A 865 14.49 -5.67 -18.69
CA GLY A 865 13.72 -6.91 -18.80
C GLY A 865 14.14 -7.79 -19.98
N GLU A 866 13.36 -8.85 -20.21
CA GLU A 866 13.56 -9.75 -21.36
C GLU A 866 12.64 -9.40 -22.54
N GLN A 867 11.56 -8.64 -22.30
CA GLN A 867 10.51 -8.39 -23.29
C GLN A 867 10.81 -7.16 -24.16
N GLN A 868 11.05 -7.38 -25.46
CA GLN A 868 11.37 -6.33 -26.42
C GLN A 868 10.28 -5.24 -26.55
N LEU A 869 9.00 -5.61 -26.45
CA LEU A 869 7.89 -4.64 -26.49
C LEU A 869 7.98 -3.64 -25.33
N LEU A 870 8.31 -4.12 -24.13
CA LEU A 870 8.45 -3.27 -22.95
C LEU A 870 9.65 -2.33 -23.08
N HIS A 871 10.75 -2.81 -23.67
CA HIS A 871 11.91 -1.97 -23.98
C HIS A 871 11.53 -0.84 -24.92
N PHE A 872 10.82 -1.16 -26.01
CA PHE A 872 10.39 -0.15 -26.97
C PHE A 872 9.51 0.93 -26.32
N GLU A 873 8.49 0.54 -25.55
CA GLU A 873 7.59 1.50 -24.90
C GLU A 873 8.32 2.34 -23.84
N ALA A 874 9.21 1.73 -23.03
CA ALA A 874 10.01 2.45 -22.06
C ALA A 874 10.96 3.45 -22.71
N LEU A 875 11.63 3.06 -23.81
CA LEU A 875 12.52 3.94 -24.56
C LEU A 875 11.78 5.13 -25.15
N MET A 876 10.62 4.90 -25.79
CA MET A 876 9.79 5.99 -26.32
C MET A 876 9.36 6.98 -25.23
N ALA A 877 9.02 6.47 -24.03
CA ALA A 877 8.70 7.32 -22.89
C ALA A 877 9.93 8.11 -22.39
N LEU A 878 11.10 7.46 -22.29
CA LEU A 878 12.35 8.10 -21.88
C LEU A 878 12.80 9.17 -22.88
N THR A 879 12.65 8.92 -24.18
CA THR A 879 12.94 9.90 -25.26
C THR A 879 12.09 11.15 -25.09
N ASN A 880 10.80 11.00 -24.74
CA ASN A 880 9.92 12.13 -24.47
C ASN A 880 10.32 12.86 -23.17
N VAL A 881 10.62 12.14 -22.09
CA VAL A 881 11.07 12.73 -20.80
C VAL A 881 12.42 13.46 -20.92
N ALA A 882 13.34 12.96 -21.74
CA ALA A 882 14.63 13.58 -22.01
C ALA A 882 14.50 14.92 -22.76
N SER A 883 13.43 15.11 -23.53
CA SER A 883 13.18 16.33 -24.30
C SER A 883 12.78 17.56 -23.45
N VAL A 884 12.53 17.36 -22.16
CA VAL A 884 11.86 18.36 -21.29
C VAL A 884 12.82 19.40 -20.71
N SER A 885 13.85 18.96 -19.98
CA SER A 885 14.78 19.85 -19.29
C SER A 885 16.15 19.22 -19.10
N GLU A 886 17.17 20.04 -18.84
CA GLU A 886 18.51 19.53 -18.56
C GLU A 886 18.58 18.72 -17.26
N GLU A 887 17.71 19.00 -16.29
CA GLU A 887 17.63 18.20 -15.06
C GLU A 887 17.08 16.78 -15.30
N THR A 888 16.11 16.61 -16.21
CA THR A 888 15.61 15.25 -16.55
C THR A 888 16.70 14.45 -17.25
N LYS A 889 17.45 15.07 -18.18
CA LYS A 889 18.62 14.46 -18.82
C LYS A 889 19.68 14.06 -17.80
N ALA A 890 20.06 14.98 -16.91
CA ALA A 890 21.04 14.71 -15.86
C ALA A 890 20.60 13.59 -14.91
N ARG A 891 19.29 13.47 -14.63
CA ARG A 891 18.75 12.39 -13.81
C ARG A 891 18.80 11.04 -14.52
N ILE A 892 18.44 10.97 -15.81
CA ILE A 892 18.54 9.72 -16.60
C ILE A 892 19.98 9.21 -16.63
N VAL A 893 20.95 10.10 -16.85
CA VAL A 893 22.38 9.75 -16.86
C VAL A 893 22.91 9.46 -15.46
N GLY A 894 22.35 10.09 -14.43
CA GLY A 894 22.74 9.92 -13.03
C GLY A 894 22.20 8.66 -12.35
N GLU A 895 21.22 7.96 -12.92
CA GLU A 895 20.75 6.68 -12.40
C GLU A 895 21.78 5.54 -12.66
N PRO A 896 21.92 4.58 -11.74
CA PRO A 896 22.90 3.51 -11.86
C PRO A 896 22.60 2.66 -13.10
N GLN A 897 23.61 2.54 -13.97
CA GLN A 897 23.54 1.84 -15.25
C GLN A 897 22.51 2.43 -16.25
N GLY A 898 22.02 3.66 -16.06
CA GLY A 898 21.05 4.28 -16.96
C GLY A 898 21.56 4.38 -18.39
N LEU A 899 22.68 5.09 -18.59
CA LEU A 899 23.30 5.27 -19.91
C LEU A 899 23.79 3.94 -20.52
N SER A 900 24.36 3.04 -19.71
CA SER A 900 24.83 1.74 -20.20
C SER A 900 23.68 0.84 -20.67
N THR A 901 22.51 0.91 -20.03
CA THR A 901 21.31 0.17 -20.47
C THR A 901 20.84 0.67 -21.83
N LEU A 902 20.80 2.00 -22.03
CA LEU A 902 20.45 2.58 -23.33
C LEU A 902 21.44 2.16 -24.42
N GLN A 903 22.75 2.19 -24.12
CA GLN A 903 23.79 1.74 -25.05
C GLN A 903 23.68 0.26 -25.40
N TYR A 904 23.38 -0.59 -24.42
CA TYR A 904 23.16 -2.01 -24.65
C TYR A 904 21.99 -2.24 -25.63
N LEU A 905 20.89 -1.49 -25.48
CA LEU A 905 19.72 -1.60 -26.35
C LEU A 905 19.96 -1.09 -27.78
N GLN A 906 21.01 -0.30 -28.05
CA GLN A 906 21.42 0.03 -29.43
C GLN A 906 21.93 -1.20 -30.21
N PHE A 907 22.34 -2.27 -29.52
CA PHE A 907 22.76 -3.54 -30.14
C PHE A 907 21.61 -4.54 -30.29
N SER A 908 20.37 -4.14 -29.99
CA SER A 908 19.20 -4.98 -30.19
C SER A 908 19.03 -5.38 -31.67
N GLU A 909 18.73 -6.65 -31.90
CA GLU A 909 18.36 -7.16 -33.24
C GLU A 909 17.07 -6.49 -33.75
N HIS A 910 16.15 -6.16 -32.84
CA HIS A 910 14.89 -5.49 -33.18
C HIS A 910 15.11 -4.02 -33.54
N GLU A 911 14.76 -3.65 -34.78
CA GLU A 911 14.95 -2.32 -35.38
C GLU A 911 14.32 -1.19 -34.55
N LEU A 912 13.03 -1.31 -34.20
CA LEU A 912 12.33 -0.26 -33.45
C LEU A 912 12.96 0.02 -32.06
N VAL A 913 13.47 -1.02 -31.39
CA VAL A 913 14.15 -0.85 -30.08
C VAL A 913 15.48 -0.14 -30.27
N ARG A 914 16.27 -0.54 -31.27
CA ARG A 914 17.54 0.11 -31.61
C ARG A 914 17.36 1.58 -32.00
N ARG A 915 16.33 1.88 -32.80
CA ARG A 915 15.93 3.24 -33.17
C ARG A 915 15.57 4.08 -31.95
N ALA A 916 14.65 3.60 -31.13
CA ALA A 916 14.21 4.31 -29.94
C ALA A 916 15.36 4.53 -28.94
N ALA A 917 16.30 3.57 -28.81
CA ALA A 917 17.48 3.72 -27.97
C ALA A 917 18.44 4.80 -28.49
N THR A 918 18.64 4.85 -29.81
CA THR A 918 19.48 5.86 -30.47
C THR A 918 18.87 7.26 -30.37
N GLU A 919 17.56 7.37 -30.56
CA GLU A 919 16.81 8.62 -30.35
C GLU A 919 16.84 9.08 -28.89
N ALA A 920 16.68 8.15 -27.93
CA ALA A 920 16.76 8.46 -26.51
C ALA A 920 18.12 9.08 -26.16
N ILE A 921 19.23 8.49 -26.62
CA ILE A 921 20.58 9.03 -26.37
C ILE A 921 20.80 10.36 -27.10
N CYS A 922 20.26 10.52 -28.31
CA CYS A 922 20.30 11.78 -29.05
C CYS A 922 19.62 12.92 -28.26
N ASN A 923 18.44 12.66 -27.68
CA ASN A 923 17.71 13.63 -26.85
C ASN A 923 18.38 13.93 -25.50
N LEU A 924 19.36 13.12 -25.06
CA LEU A 924 20.17 13.45 -23.89
C LEU A 924 21.25 14.51 -24.20
N LEU A 925 21.47 14.88 -25.45
CA LEU A 925 22.40 15.96 -25.79
C LEU A 925 21.74 17.34 -25.59
N PRO A 926 22.49 18.38 -25.16
CA PRO A 926 23.92 18.41 -24.89
C PRO A 926 24.26 18.18 -23.39
N ASN A 927 24.17 16.94 -22.90
CA ASN A 927 24.65 16.61 -21.55
C ASN A 927 26.15 16.25 -21.55
N GLU A 928 26.94 16.94 -20.72
CA GLU A 928 28.40 16.77 -20.64
C GLU A 928 28.85 15.32 -20.40
N LYS A 929 28.17 14.61 -19.50
CA LYS A 929 28.51 13.21 -19.18
C LYS A 929 28.26 12.27 -20.36
N VAL A 930 27.26 12.55 -21.20
CA VAL A 930 27.01 11.76 -22.41
C VAL A 930 28.11 12.03 -23.45
N VAL A 931 28.51 13.29 -23.61
CA VAL A 931 29.64 13.65 -24.49
C VAL A 931 30.92 12.94 -24.03
N GLU A 932 31.22 12.98 -22.74
CA GLU A 932 32.41 12.36 -22.15
C GLU A 932 32.38 10.82 -22.22
N GLN A 933 31.28 10.16 -21.87
CA GLN A 933 31.23 8.70 -21.78
C GLN A 933 30.91 7.98 -23.10
N VAL A 934 30.31 8.69 -24.06
CA VAL A 934 29.90 8.13 -25.36
C VAL A 934 30.77 8.66 -26.48
N PHE A 935 30.93 9.98 -26.60
CA PHE A 935 31.51 10.61 -27.78
C PHE A 935 33.01 10.94 -27.66
N MET A 936 33.61 10.83 -26.48
CA MET A 936 35.08 10.79 -26.31
C MET A 936 35.68 9.38 -26.48
N ASN A 937 34.84 8.34 -26.62
CA ASN A 937 35.31 6.98 -26.77
C ASN A 937 35.33 6.57 -28.25
N ASP A 938 36.52 6.23 -28.72
CA ASP A 938 36.81 5.81 -30.09
C ASP A 938 35.89 4.68 -30.61
N GLU A 939 35.71 3.59 -29.86
CA GLU A 939 34.91 2.45 -30.29
C GLU A 939 33.42 2.80 -30.38
N LYS A 940 32.94 3.61 -29.44
CA LYS A 940 31.54 4.03 -29.42
C LYS A 940 31.23 4.99 -30.57
N VAL A 941 32.10 5.95 -30.86
CA VAL A 941 31.91 6.88 -31.99
C VAL A 941 31.86 6.14 -33.33
N ARG A 942 32.63 5.05 -33.48
CA ARG A 942 32.57 4.19 -34.66
C ARG A 942 31.17 3.61 -34.89
N LEU A 943 30.48 3.18 -33.83
CA LEU A 943 29.09 2.70 -33.93
C LEU A 943 28.15 3.81 -34.44
N TRP A 944 28.27 5.03 -33.90
CA TRP A 944 27.46 6.17 -34.33
C TRP A 944 27.71 6.54 -35.79
N LEU A 945 28.97 6.48 -36.25
CA LEU A 945 29.32 6.68 -37.65
C LEU A 945 28.72 5.59 -38.54
N ALA A 946 28.75 4.33 -38.12
CA ALA A 946 28.13 3.23 -38.83
C ALA A 946 26.60 3.42 -38.96
N PHE A 947 25.92 3.84 -37.90
CA PHE A 947 24.49 4.16 -37.94
C PHE A 947 24.18 5.36 -38.83
N ALA A 948 25.00 6.40 -38.82
CA ALA A 948 24.80 7.58 -39.67
C ALA A 948 25.03 7.28 -41.16
N SER A 949 25.85 6.27 -41.49
CA SER A 949 26.16 5.83 -42.85
C SER A 949 25.25 4.71 -43.36
N LEU A 950 24.18 4.35 -42.65
CA LEU A 950 23.16 3.44 -43.19
C LEU A 950 22.55 4.06 -44.46
N GLU A 951 22.49 3.29 -45.54
CA GLU A 951 22.03 3.75 -46.85
C GLU A 951 20.55 4.18 -46.82
N ASP A 952 20.19 5.17 -47.65
CA ASP A 952 18.81 5.70 -47.73
C ASP A 952 17.76 4.64 -48.17
N GLU A 953 18.19 3.54 -48.81
CA GLU A 953 17.33 2.40 -49.20
C GLU A 953 17.24 1.30 -48.12
N ALA A 954 18.01 1.41 -47.04
CA ALA A 954 17.88 0.50 -45.90
C ALA A 954 16.59 0.80 -45.13
N GLU A 955 15.95 -0.24 -44.58
CA GLU A 955 14.67 -0.17 -43.87
C GLU A 955 14.67 0.77 -42.63
N ASP A 956 15.83 1.33 -42.20
CA ASP A 956 16.02 2.05 -40.94
C ASP A 956 16.58 3.50 -41.05
N PHE A 957 16.05 4.31 -41.98
CA PHE A 957 16.41 5.74 -42.18
C PHE A 957 16.34 6.58 -40.88
N GLU A 958 15.35 6.32 -40.03
CA GLU A 958 15.14 7.08 -38.80
C GLU A 958 16.31 6.93 -37.81
N THR A 959 16.95 5.75 -37.76
CA THR A 959 18.15 5.53 -36.94
C THR A 959 19.33 6.34 -37.50
N ALA A 960 19.49 6.39 -38.83
CA ALA A 960 20.50 7.22 -39.48
C ALA A 960 20.27 8.72 -39.20
N ARG A 961 19.01 9.16 -39.22
CA ARG A 961 18.62 10.53 -38.88
C ARG A 961 18.99 10.89 -37.44
N ALA A 962 18.68 10.02 -36.49
CA ALA A 962 19.01 10.21 -35.08
C ALA A 962 20.53 10.24 -34.85
N ALA A 963 21.26 9.29 -35.45
CA ALA A 963 22.71 9.19 -35.32
C ALA A 963 23.44 10.38 -35.95
N GLY A 964 23.07 10.77 -37.17
CA GLY A 964 23.61 11.95 -37.85
C GLY A 964 23.31 13.24 -37.09
N GLY A 965 22.13 13.34 -36.46
CA GLY A 965 21.75 14.47 -35.62
C GLY A 965 22.63 14.59 -34.37
N ALA A 966 22.84 13.47 -33.68
CA ALA A 966 23.72 13.43 -32.51
C ALA A 966 25.16 13.83 -32.88
N LEU A 967 25.72 13.25 -33.95
CA LEU A 967 27.08 13.56 -34.43
C LEU A 967 27.24 15.03 -34.83
N ALA A 968 26.24 15.61 -35.49
CA ALA A 968 26.23 17.03 -35.84
C ALA A 968 26.25 17.93 -34.59
N MET A 969 25.46 17.60 -33.55
CA MET A 969 25.45 18.35 -32.29
C MET A 969 26.79 18.26 -31.55
N VAL A 970 27.35 17.06 -31.38
CA VAL A 970 28.59 16.87 -30.60
C VAL A 970 29.84 17.36 -31.33
N SER A 971 29.81 17.43 -32.67
CA SER A 971 30.92 17.97 -33.47
C SER A 971 31.22 19.45 -33.19
N GLN A 972 30.31 20.18 -32.54
CA GLN A 972 30.59 21.54 -32.05
C GLN A 972 31.67 21.57 -30.96
N VAL A 973 31.88 20.46 -30.24
CA VAL A 973 32.93 20.32 -29.24
C VAL A 973 34.23 19.91 -29.94
N PRO A 974 35.27 20.76 -29.97
CA PRO A 974 36.48 20.50 -30.79
C PRO A 974 37.16 19.16 -30.48
N GLN A 975 37.15 18.73 -29.21
CA GLN A 975 37.73 17.46 -28.79
C GLN A 975 37.00 16.27 -29.43
N VAL A 976 35.67 16.33 -29.60
CA VAL A 976 34.88 15.24 -30.20
C VAL A 976 35.20 15.14 -31.68
N SER A 977 35.37 16.28 -32.36
CA SER A 977 35.73 16.33 -33.78
C SER A 977 37.01 15.56 -34.10
N TRP A 978 38.00 15.61 -33.20
CA TRP A 978 39.23 14.81 -33.33
C TRP A 978 38.97 13.30 -33.22
N VAL A 979 38.12 12.88 -32.27
CA VAL A 979 37.72 11.46 -32.12
C VAL A 979 36.97 10.98 -33.37
N ILE A 980 36.04 11.80 -33.88
CA ILE A 980 35.32 11.51 -35.12
C ILE A 980 36.28 11.34 -36.31
N LEU A 981 37.29 12.21 -36.44
CA LEU A 981 38.31 12.11 -37.49
C LEU A 981 39.11 10.81 -37.39
N ARG A 982 39.57 10.44 -36.19
CA ARG A 982 40.31 9.18 -35.94
C ARG A 982 39.55 7.93 -36.35
N GLN A 983 38.23 7.94 -36.20
CA GLN A 983 37.37 6.80 -36.56
C GLN A 983 36.89 6.81 -38.02
N GLY A 984 37.42 7.70 -38.86
CA GLY A 984 37.07 7.76 -40.29
C GLY A 984 35.82 8.59 -40.59
N GLY A 985 35.44 9.51 -39.71
CA GLY A 985 34.26 10.38 -39.90
C GLY A 985 34.30 11.22 -41.17
N PHE A 986 35.48 11.63 -41.63
CA PHE A 986 35.63 12.33 -42.92
C PHE A 986 35.11 11.49 -44.09
N LYS A 987 35.51 10.22 -44.19
CA LYS A 987 35.05 9.33 -45.26
C LYS A 987 33.55 9.05 -45.16
N ALA A 988 33.05 8.83 -43.94
CA ALA A 988 31.64 8.56 -43.68
C ALA A 988 30.75 9.73 -44.13
N PHE A 989 31.06 10.96 -43.71
CA PHE A 989 30.28 12.14 -44.11
C PHE A 989 30.47 12.50 -45.58
N ALA A 990 31.67 12.27 -46.15
CA ALA A 990 31.89 12.49 -47.57
C ALA A 990 31.02 11.55 -48.43
N ALA A 991 30.92 10.27 -48.06
CA ALA A 991 30.03 9.32 -48.73
C ALA A 991 28.56 9.78 -48.66
N ILE A 992 28.09 10.19 -47.48
CA ILE A 992 26.72 10.71 -47.30
C ILE A 992 26.47 11.95 -48.19
N ILE A 993 27.44 12.88 -48.30
CA ILE A 993 27.29 14.09 -49.12
C ILE A 993 27.32 13.78 -50.63
N GLU A 994 28.12 12.79 -51.04
CA GLU A 994 28.31 12.41 -52.44
C GLU A 994 27.14 11.59 -53.00
N GLU A 995 26.62 10.67 -52.19
CA GLU A 995 25.66 9.62 -52.59
C GLU A 995 24.26 9.83 -51.98
N GLY A 996 24.15 10.55 -50.86
CA GLY A 996 22.88 10.76 -50.15
C GLY A 996 21.86 11.56 -50.94
N SER A 997 20.60 11.14 -50.81
CA SER A 997 19.45 11.73 -51.50
C SER A 997 18.59 12.59 -50.57
N ASN A 998 18.51 12.23 -49.29
CA ASN A 998 17.67 12.87 -48.29
C ASN A 998 18.25 14.21 -47.79
N VAL A 999 17.43 15.27 -47.83
CA VAL A 999 17.85 16.63 -47.41
C VAL A 999 18.27 16.67 -45.94
N GLU A 1000 17.56 15.93 -45.10
CA GLU A 1000 17.74 15.91 -43.65
C GLU A 1000 19.07 15.30 -43.19
N THR A 1001 19.48 14.18 -43.79
CA THR A 1001 20.78 13.53 -43.51
C THR A 1001 21.92 14.34 -44.12
N LEU A 1002 21.73 14.87 -45.34
CA LEU A 1002 22.67 15.77 -45.99
C LEU A 1002 22.94 17.03 -45.16
N HIS A 1003 21.91 17.71 -44.67
CA HIS A 1003 22.07 18.93 -43.86
C HIS A 1003 22.90 18.66 -42.59
N ARG A 1004 22.62 17.55 -41.89
CA ARG A 1004 23.34 17.16 -40.67
C ARG A 1004 24.80 16.76 -40.98
N ALA A 1005 25.03 16.02 -42.06
CA ALA A 1005 26.37 15.65 -42.51
C ALA A 1005 27.20 16.86 -42.94
N LEU A 1006 26.60 17.84 -43.64
CA LEU A 1006 27.25 19.10 -44.01
C LEU A 1006 27.68 19.89 -42.77
N PHE A 1007 26.80 20.00 -41.77
CA PHE A 1007 27.10 20.70 -40.53
C PHE A 1007 28.23 20.00 -39.74
N ALA A 1008 28.17 18.67 -39.61
CA ALA A 1008 29.23 17.91 -38.97
C ALA A 1008 30.57 18.08 -39.72
N MET A 1009 30.56 17.97 -41.05
CA MET A 1009 31.74 18.12 -41.89
C MET A 1009 32.36 19.52 -41.78
N GLN A 1010 31.54 20.58 -41.74
CA GLN A 1010 32.01 21.94 -41.50
C GLN A 1010 32.79 22.03 -40.18
N ASN A 1011 32.23 21.50 -39.08
CA ASN A 1011 32.88 21.54 -37.78
C ASN A 1011 34.19 20.73 -37.75
N LEU A 1012 34.27 19.62 -38.50
CA LEU A 1012 35.52 18.86 -38.66
C LEU A 1012 36.60 19.69 -39.38
N PHE A 1013 36.23 20.42 -40.44
CA PHE A 1013 37.16 21.30 -41.16
C PHE A 1013 37.62 22.49 -40.33
N GLU A 1014 36.73 23.07 -39.53
CA GLU A 1014 37.10 24.13 -38.58
C GLU A 1014 38.08 23.61 -37.51
N ALA A 1015 37.84 22.41 -36.98
CA ALA A 1015 38.76 21.77 -36.04
C ALA A 1015 40.14 21.52 -36.67
N LEU A 1016 40.20 21.02 -37.91
CA LEU A 1016 41.46 20.84 -38.66
C LEU A 1016 42.18 22.16 -38.93
N SER A 1017 41.45 23.22 -39.29
CA SER A 1017 42.02 24.56 -39.50
C SER A 1017 42.62 25.12 -38.21
N SER A 1018 42.00 24.83 -37.06
CA SER A 1018 42.49 25.25 -35.75
C SER A 1018 43.74 24.46 -35.29
N ALA A 1019 43.92 23.23 -35.79
CA ALA A 1019 45.04 22.35 -35.45
C ALA A 1019 46.42 22.95 -35.76
N ALA A 1020 46.49 23.79 -36.80
CA ALA A 1020 47.73 24.45 -37.20
C ALA A 1020 48.32 25.36 -36.11
N LYS A 1021 47.56 25.67 -35.06
CA LYS A 1021 47.98 26.51 -33.92
C LYS A 1021 48.40 25.72 -32.68
N ASP A 1022 48.20 24.40 -32.66
CA ASP A 1022 48.38 23.54 -31.49
C ASP A 1022 49.49 22.51 -31.76
N GLU A 1023 50.68 22.69 -31.15
CA GLU A 1023 51.90 21.92 -31.47
C GLU A 1023 51.72 20.40 -31.32
N GLU A 1024 50.89 19.96 -30.38
CA GLU A 1024 50.64 18.54 -30.09
C GLU A 1024 49.72 17.87 -31.12
N LYS A 1025 48.87 18.65 -31.80
CA LYS A 1025 47.90 18.17 -32.80
C LYS A 1025 48.31 18.46 -34.24
N ALA A 1026 49.39 19.22 -34.45
CA ALA A 1026 49.87 19.58 -35.77
C ALA A 1026 50.27 18.35 -36.62
N GLU A 1027 50.96 17.38 -36.02
CA GLU A 1027 51.41 16.18 -36.73
C GLU A 1027 50.23 15.27 -37.13
N GLU A 1028 49.23 15.12 -36.26
CA GLU A 1028 48.02 14.33 -36.54
C GLU A 1028 47.11 15.06 -37.56
N GLY A 1029 46.98 16.38 -37.43
CA GLY A 1029 46.23 17.23 -38.35
C GLY A 1029 46.79 17.20 -39.78
N THR A 1030 48.12 17.22 -39.96
CA THR A 1030 48.72 17.15 -41.31
C THR A 1030 48.36 15.89 -42.08
N LYS A 1031 48.27 14.73 -41.40
CA LYS A 1031 47.84 13.46 -42.01
C LYS A 1031 46.41 13.52 -42.52
N PHE A 1032 45.49 14.05 -41.72
CA PHE A 1032 44.09 14.21 -42.14
C PHE A 1032 43.93 15.26 -43.24
N ILE A 1033 44.69 16.36 -43.21
CA ILE A 1033 44.68 17.37 -44.29
C ILE A 1033 45.14 16.75 -45.62
N GLU A 1034 46.14 15.87 -45.61
CA GLU A 1034 46.57 15.15 -46.80
C GLU A 1034 45.48 14.20 -47.34
N GLU A 1035 44.79 13.49 -46.45
CA GLU A 1035 43.63 12.64 -46.81
C GLU A 1035 42.47 13.45 -47.41
N VAL A 1036 42.17 14.63 -46.84
CA VAL A 1036 41.17 15.58 -47.37
C VAL A 1036 41.59 16.08 -48.76
N LYS A 1037 42.86 16.43 -48.96
CA LYS A 1037 43.38 16.88 -50.26
C LYS A 1037 43.19 15.81 -51.34
N GLN A 1038 43.45 14.54 -51.01
CA GLN A 1038 43.26 13.41 -51.93
C GLN A 1038 41.79 13.23 -52.38
N HIS A 1039 40.82 13.51 -51.51
CA HIS A 1039 39.38 13.29 -51.78
C HIS A 1039 38.60 14.58 -52.15
N SER A 1040 39.27 15.74 -52.14
CA SER A 1040 38.62 17.06 -52.27
C SER A 1040 37.95 17.32 -53.63
N GLY A 1041 38.38 16.67 -54.72
CA GLY A 1041 37.90 16.96 -56.08
C GLY A 1041 36.42 16.64 -56.29
N LYS A 1042 36.00 15.41 -55.96
CA LYS A 1042 34.60 14.95 -56.10
C LYS A 1042 33.68 15.66 -55.09
N LEU A 1043 34.17 15.85 -53.86
CA LEU A 1043 33.46 16.55 -52.80
C LEU A 1043 33.16 18.02 -53.16
N LYS A 1044 34.13 18.77 -53.70
CA LYS A 1044 33.92 20.16 -54.15
C LYS A 1044 32.82 20.27 -55.22
N GLN A 1045 32.80 19.35 -56.18
CA GLN A 1045 31.80 19.34 -57.25
C GLN A 1045 30.38 19.11 -56.69
N LYS A 1046 30.25 18.17 -55.73
CA LYS A 1046 28.97 17.86 -55.09
C LYS A 1046 28.51 18.97 -54.14
N LEU A 1047 29.41 19.57 -53.36
CA LEU A 1047 29.10 20.73 -52.50
C LEU A 1047 28.62 21.94 -53.32
N ALA A 1048 29.24 22.20 -54.48
CA ALA A 1048 28.77 23.24 -55.39
C ALA A 1048 27.38 22.94 -55.97
N ALA A 1049 27.08 21.67 -56.26
CA ALA A 1049 25.75 21.25 -56.71
C ALA A 1049 24.69 21.40 -55.60
N HIS A 1050 25.00 21.03 -54.36
CA HIS A 1050 24.10 21.19 -53.22
C HIS A 1050 23.91 22.65 -52.80
N SER A 1051 24.89 23.53 -53.07
CA SER A 1051 24.77 24.98 -52.90
C SER A 1051 23.71 25.62 -53.81
N GLY A 1052 23.28 24.92 -54.87
CA GLY A 1052 22.17 25.31 -55.74
C GLY A 1052 20.79 24.93 -55.21
N LYS A 1053 20.68 24.18 -54.11
CA LYS A 1053 19.41 23.78 -53.48
C LYS A 1053 19.06 24.74 -52.34
N ASP A 1054 17.90 25.39 -52.41
CA ASP A 1054 17.50 26.43 -51.43
C ASP A 1054 17.55 25.96 -49.96
N GLN A 1055 17.21 24.69 -49.68
CA GLN A 1055 17.21 24.13 -48.30
C GLN A 1055 18.59 23.78 -47.75
N LEU A 1056 19.62 23.64 -48.60
CA LEU A 1056 20.99 23.26 -48.19
C LEU A 1056 22.03 24.35 -48.47
N LYS A 1057 21.61 25.46 -49.10
CA LYS A 1057 22.49 26.48 -49.65
C LYS A 1057 23.48 27.04 -48.63
N GLU A 1058 23.02 27.46 -47.47
CA GLU A 1058 23.87 28.07 -46.44
C GLU A 1058 24.88 27.06 -45.87
N ALA A 1059 24.41 25.87 -45.49
CA ALA A 1059 25.27 24.80 -44.94
C ALA A 1059 26.30 24.30 -45.97
N ALA A 1060 25.91 24.16 -47.24
CA ALA A 1060 26.81 23.73 -48.30
C ALA A 1060 27.86 24.80 -48.64
N GLN A 1061 27.49 26.08 -48.64
CA GLN A 1061 28.43 27.19 -48.84
C GLN A 1061 29.43 27.32 -47.68
N ALA A 1062 28.95 27.20 -46.44
CA ALA A 1062 29.81 27.24 -45.26
C ALA A 1062 30.80 26.07 -45.23
N CYS A 1063 30.33 24.85 -45.51
CA CYS A 1063 31.19 23.68 -45.61
C CYS A 1063 32.21 23.80 -46.76
N LEU A 1064 31.83 24.38 -47.90
CA LEU A 1064 32.73 24.60 -49.03
C LEU A 1064 33.82 25.64 -48.70
N ALA A 1065 33.45 26.73 -48.02
CA ALA A 1065 34.42 27.74 -47.56
C ALA A 1065 35.41 27.15 -46.54
N ALA A 1066 34.92 26.34 -45.58
CA ALA A 1066 35.78 25.65 -44.61
C ALA A 1066 36.73 24.66 -45.29
N LEU A 1067 36.25 23.92 -46.31
CA LEU A 1067 37.10 23.03 -47.11
C LEU A 1067 38.21 23.77 -47.85
N GLU A 1068 37.90 24.94 -48.44
CA GLU A 1068 38.91 25.77 -49.11
C GLU A 1068 39.96 26.31 -48.14
N GLN A 1069 39.56 26.66 -46.93
CA GLN A 1069 40.45 27.12 -45.86
C GLN A 1069 41.38 26.02 -45.34
N VAL A 1070 40.94 24.75 -45.31
CA VAL A 1070 41.78 23.62 -44.91
C VAL A 1070 42.80 23.25 -46.01
N ILE A 1071 42.45 23.46 -47.27
CA ILE A 1071 43.31 23.10 -48.42
C ILE A 1071 44.39 24.16 -48.66
N GLY A 1072 44.00 25.43 -48.55
CA GLY A 1072 44.88 26.60 -48.70
C GLY A 1072 45.86 26.71 -47.53
#